data_AF-A0A2C6AGA4-F1
#
_entry.id   AF-A0A2C6AGA4-F1
#
_cell.length_a   1.000
_cell.length_b   1.000
_cell.length_c   1.000
_cell.angle_alpha   90.00
_cell.angle_beta   90.00
_cell.angle_gamma   90.00
#
_symmetry.space_group_name_H-M   'P 1'
#
loop_
_entity.id
_entity.type
_entity.pdbx_description
1 polymer ?
#
loop_
_entity_poly.entity_id
_entity_poly.type
_entity_poly.pdbx_seq_one_letter_code
_entity_poly.pdbx_strand_id
1 'polypeptide(L)'
;MNALFPIAGHVQQAATASFVRLARHQARHRHAWRARVRWLADVAGAGSRNSLAIPSGRRVNEIGVQQLSSHVYSQIFPEGNSGKPASEELVKLSTEHLKRHDLFGKTADNSAPIAFDLPQLQGRSLDEHFHKLGIDCAEPYLSFARQFVRSNLPPKPRKWVSQSGWTKYYPDGKTEKVDAPDDHLLCFDTECLWKISPFAVMACAASPNAWYAWLSPWLLGKSDTDKHLIPLGDPNTERIVVGHNVGFDRARVLEEYSIGQSKNAFLDTMSLHVAVNGMCSRQRPTWMRHKKNRELRERVAAETPDHELAALLSNRSMHEEEELWVERSSINSLRDVAKFHLDVTIDKAVRDDFSELDRDGVVEKLDTLMDYCAADVAVTHRVYQIVLPNFLDVCPHPVSFAALRHLSSVILPVNRSWDDYIARAEAKYRELSDAVQERLVGLAEKALEIKNEPEKWQNDPWLKQLDWSGQEVRMVKGKRKGDPPRPAAKQKKPGMPKWYRDLFATNDAPIAITVRTRVSPLLLKMSWDGQPLVWSDKYGWTFRVPRAEAEKFTGRQMVACQFDEADSALRDDRDHVYFKLPHKDGPTARCTNPLAKGYLSYFENGTLSSEYPYAKEALEMNASCSYWISARDRITSQMVVYEDELPRPKGQRGRRKKKKAAEETTGFILPQIIPMGTITRRAVENTWLTASNAKKNRVGSELKAMVRAPKGYCFVGADVDSQELWIASLVGDATFGIHGGNAVGFMTLEGTKSAGTDLHSRTAGILGISRNDAKVFNYGRIYGAGLKFAATLLRQFNPALSEKETTKTATKLYANTKGTKTSKRTLHKRPFWRGGTESLVFNKLEEFAEQERPRTPVLGAGITEALMSRYIGKGGYLTSRINWAIQSSGVDYLHLLIVSMNYLIKRYRIEARLAITVHDEIRYLVRDGDRYRAALALQVANVWTRAMFAQQAGIDDLPQSCAYFSAVDIDRVLRKEVDMECVTPSHPTAIAPGESLDMTALLDKGDEARLDPAAGEAPELDGIAYSPRVPVMQTMRETSGESLSFIRAQLANDEELHKMMREMRRTEGPPVRQNKSSQNAPLYQAQAQLMQPAGDWTNSMPRTYRGGQKGQNGWTWPGQAGKGAQPAPGM
;
A
#
# COMPACT_ATOMS: atom_id res chain seq x y z
N MET A 1 -14.96 -74.23 6.06
CA MET A 1 -15.84 -75.25 5.43
C MET A 1 -16.63 -74.56 4.32
N ASN A 2 -16.61 -75.15 3.12
CA ASN A 2 -17.58 -75.08 2.00
C ASN A 2 -18.14 -73.69 1.59
N ALA A 3 -17.80 -73.12 0.42
CA ALA A 3 -18.24 -73.50 -0.95
C ALA A 3 -19.72 -73.07 -1.23
N LEU A 4 -20.12 -72.40 -2.33
CA LEU A 4 -19.55 -72.19 -3.69
C LEU A 4 -20.09 -70.89 -4.39
N PHE A 5 -19.49 -70.58 -5.55
CA PHE A 5 -19.83 -69.62 -6.63
C PHE A 5 -21.25 -69.80 -7.29
N PRO A 6 -21.60 -69.15 -8.45
CA PRO A 6 -21.47 -67.75 -8.93
C PRO A 6 -22.78 -67.20 -9.58
N ILE A 7 -22.89 -65.89 -9.87
CA ILE A 7 -23.72 -65.37 -11.00
C ILE A 7 -23.00 -64.20 -11.71
N ALA A 8 -22.96 -64.25 -13.04
CA ALA A 8 -22.49 -63.16 -13.92
C ALA A 8 -23.66 -62.28 -14.41
N GLY A 9 -23.42 -60.99 -14.67
CA GLY A 9 -24.46 -60.08 -15.17
C GLY A 9 -23.88 -58.81 -15.82
N HIS A 10 -24.29 -58.53 -17.05
CA HIS A 10 -23.71 -57.52 -17.94
C HIS A 10 -23.75 -56.06 -17.44
N VAL A 11 -22.72 -55.31 -17.87
CA VAL A 11 -22.74 -53.86 -18.01
C VAL A 11 -23.76 -53.45 -19.08
N GLN A 12 -24.70 -52.56 -18.74
CA GLN A 12 -25.42 -51.72 -19.71
C GLN A 12 -25.49 -50.27 -19.20
N GLN A 13 -25.32 -49.32 -20.12
CA GLN A 13 -25.31 -47.88 -19.84
C GLN A 13 -26.75 -47.33 -19.74
N ALA A 14 -27.04 -46.60 -18.66
CA ALA A 14 -28.08 -45.56 -18.59
C ALA A 14 -27.87 -44.73 -17.30
N ALA A 15 -28.14 -43.43 -17.21
CA ALA A 15 -28.22 -42.38 -18.23
C ALA A 15 -27.96 -41.04 -17.52
N THR A 16 -27.21 -40.12 -18.12
CA THR A 16 -26.78 -38.83 -17.53
C THR A 16 -27.91 -37.80 -17.29
N ALA A 17 -29.18 -38.19 -17.48
CA ALA A 17 -30.35 -37.32 -17.39
C ALA A 17 -30.87 -37.08 -15.95
N SER A 18 -30.57 -37.95 -14.99
CA SER A 18 -31.11 -37.84 -13.61
C SER A 18 -30.47 -36.71 -12.80
N PHE A 19 -29.14 -36.57 -12.85
CA PHE A 19 -28.40 -35.52 -12.13
C PHE A 19 -28.78 -34.11 -12.60
N VAL A 20 -29.00 -33.91 -13.91
CA VAL A 20 -29.45 -32.61 -14.44
C VAL A 20 -30.87 -32.28 -14.00
N ARG A 21 -31.77 -33.28 -13.84
CA ARG A 21 -33.09 -33.06 -13.24
C ARG A 21 -33.00 -32.73 -11.75
N LEU A 22 -32.18 -33.43 -10.95
CA LEU A 22 -32.03 -33.15 -9.53
C LEU A 22 -31.44 -31.75 -9.28
N ALA A 23 -30.39 -31.37 -10.01
CA ALA A 23 -29.78 -30.05 -9.93
C ALA A 23 -30.76 -28.93 -10.37
N ARG A 24 -31.55 -29.15 -11.43
CA ARG A 24 -32.62 -28.22 -11.83
C ARG A 24 -33.76 -28.16 -10.82
N HIS A 25 -34.08 -29.25 -10.11
CA HIS A 25 -35.10 -29.25 -9.05
C HIS A 25 -34.64 -28.45 -7.83
N GLN A 26 -33.39 -28.61 -7.40
CA GLN A 26 -32.82 -27.81 -6.30
C GLN A 26 -32.65 -26.33 -6.68
N ALA A 27 -32.24 -26.01 -7.91
CA ALA A 27 -32.17 -24.63 -8.40
C ALA A 27 -33.57 -23.98 -8.49
N ARG A 28 -34.57 -24.71 -9.01
CA ARG A 28 -35.97 -24.24 -9.03
C ARG A 28 -36.55 -24.09 -7.64
N HIS A 29 -36.26 -24.98 -6.69
CA HIS A 29 -36.67 -24.77 -5.30
C HIS A 29 -36.00 -23.54 -4.66
N ARG A 30 -34.72 -23.23 -4.94
CA ARG A 30 -34.08 -22.00 -4.44
C ARG A 30 -34.70 -20.72 -5.04
N HIS A 31 -35.03 -20.70 -6.33
CA HIS A 31 -35.73 -19.56 -6.93
C HIS A 31 -37.21 -19.47 -6.51
N ALA A 32 -37.90 -20.60 -6.38
CA ALA A 32 -39.27 -20.65 -5.87
C ALA A 32 -39.36 -20.28 -4.38
N TRP A 33 -38.36 -20.62 -3.55
CA TRP A 33 -38.28 -20.12 -2.17
C TRP A 33 -38.00 -18.62 -2.14
N ARG A 34 -37.10 -18.08 -2.97
CA ARG A 34 -36.90 -16.62 -3.07
C ARG A 34 -38.16 -15.88 -3.55
N ALA A 35 -38.91 -16.45 -4.50
CA ALA A 35 -40.19 -15.90 -4.95
C ALA A 35 -41.32 -16.05 -3.92
N ARG A 36 -41.38 -17.18 -3.19
CA ARG A 36 -42.40 -17.45 -2.17
C ARG A 36 -42.10 -16.75 -0.84
N VAL A 37 -40.84 -16.45 -0.54
CA VAL A 37 -40.45 -15.55 0.57
C VAL A 37 -40.73 -14.10 0.21
N ARG A 38 -40.54 -13.67 -1.05
CA ARG A 38 -41.06 -12.37 -1.52
C ARG A 38 -42.58 -12.31 -1.37
N TRP A 39 -43.31 -13.28 -1.92
CA TRP A 39 -44.77 -13.29 -1.87
C TRP A 39 -45.35 -13.46 -0.46
N LEU A 40 -44.69 -14.22 0.43
CA LEU A 40 -45.07 -14.29 1.84
C LEU A 40 -44.65 -13.04 2.63
N ALA A 41 -43.64 -12.28 2.20
CA ALA A 41 -43.38 -10.94 2.73
C ALA A 41 -44.44 -9.93 2.25
N ASP A 42 -44.84 -10.00 0.98
CA ASP A 42 -45.90 -9.17 0.39
C ASP A 42 -47.27 -9.43 1.05
N VAL A 43 -47.52 -10.65 1.54
CA VAL A 43 -48.81 -11.05 2.16
C VAL A 43 -48.77 -11.06 3.71
N ALA A 44 -47.60 -11.16 4.36
CA ALA A 44 -47.46 -11.04 5.82
C ALA A 44 -47.00 -9.63 6.29
N GLY A 45 -46.95 -8.66 5.38
CA GLY A 45 -46.44 -7.30 5.59
C GLY A 45 -47.50 -6.19 5.59
N ALA A 46 -48.80 -6.50 5.67
CA ALA A 46 -49.89 -5.51 5.70
C ALA A 46 -50.04 -4.79 7.07
N GLY A 47 -48.93 -4.51 7.75
CA GLY A 47 -48.83 -3.69 8.94
C GLY A 47 -47.79 -2.60 8.69
N SER A 48 -48.22 -1.33 8.81
CA SER A 48 -47.43 -0.14 8.48
C SER A 48 -45.97 -0.22 8.96
N ARG A 49 -45.04 -0.29 8.00
CA ARG A 49 -43.62 0.00 8.19
C ARG A 49 -43.27 1.17 7.29
N ASN A 50 -43.06 2.34 7.90
CA ASN A 50 -42.69 3.55 7.19
C ASN A 50 -41.21 3.44 6.77
N SER A 51 -40.96 3.04 5.53
CA SER A 51 -39.63 3.13 4.90
C SER A 51 -39.18 4.60 4.81
N LEU A 52 -37.87 4.86 4.87
CA LEU A 52 -37.30 6.19 4.67
C LEU A 52 -37.25 6.60 3.18
N ALA A 53 -37.66 5.72 2.27
CA ALA A 53 -37.67 6.00 0.83
C ALA A 53 -38.80 6.97 0.43
N ILE A 54 -38.47 7.97 -0.36
CA ILE A 54 -39.38 9.03 -0.84
C ILE A 54 -39.61 8.84 -2.36
N PRO A 55 -40.84 9.03 -2.87
CA PRO A 55 -41.09 9.02 -4.31
C PRO A 55 -40.33 10.16 -5.03
N SER A 56 -39.59 9.85 -6.09
CA SER A 56 -38.82 10.84 -6.84
C SER A 56 -38.69 10.48 -8.33
N GLY A 57 -38.47 11.49 -9.17
CA GLY A 57 -38.27 11.31 -10.61
C GLY A 57 -36.91 10.69 -10.95
N ARG A 58 -36.90 9.82 -11.95
CA ARG A 58 -35.68 9.29 -12.59
C ARG A 58 -35.06 10.36 -13.49
N ARG A 59 -33.77 10.66 -13.29
CA ARG A 59 -32.99 11.57 -14.15
C ARG A 59 -31.98 10.75 -14.96
N VAL A 60 -31.81 11.12 -16.24
CA VAL A 60 -30.79 10.58 -17.14
C VAL A 60 -30.08 11.74 -17.83
N ASN A 61 -28.80 11.56 -18.18
CA ASN A 61 -28.07 12.52 -19.00
C ASN A 61 -28.29 12.27 -20.50
N GLU A 62 -27.70 13.12 -21.35
CA GLU A 62 -27.86 13.15 -22.80
C GLU A 62 -27.41 11.87 -23.51
N ILE A 63 -26.59 11.04 -22.85
CA ILE A 63 -26.10 9.74 -23.36
C ILE A 63 -26.77 8.53 -22.67
N GLY A 64 -27.77 8.76 -21.82
CA GLY A 64 -28.62 7.73 -21.21
C GLY A 64 -28.13 7.14 -19.88
N VAL A 65 -27.08 7.69 -19.26
CA VAL A 65 -26.57 7.26 -17.95
C VAL A 65 -27.50 7.78 -16.84
N GLN A 66 -27.92 6.90 -15.92
CA GLN A 66 -28.81 7.27 -14.83
C GLN A 66 -28.11 8.12 -13.76
N GLN A 67 -28.61 9.34 -13.56
CA GLN A 67 -28.12 10.28 -12.55
C GLN A 67 -28.89 10.15 -11.24
N LEU A 68 -28.45 10.86 -10.20
CA LEU A 68 -29.19 11.04 -8.96
C LEU A 68 -30.65 11.45 -9.23
N SER A 69 -31.55 10.92 -8.42
CA SER A 69 -32.98 11.25 -8.46
C SER A 69 -33.22 12.74 -8.22
N SER A 70 -34.34 13.28 -8.72
CA SER A 70 -34.65 14.71 -8.63
C SER A 70 -34.61 15.28 -7.21
N HIS A 71 -35.08 14.52 -6.21
CA HIS A 71 -35.07 14.93 -4.80
C HIS A 71 -33.65 15.00 -4.21
N VAL A 72 -32.81 14.02 -4.51
CA VAL A 72 -31.44 13.96 -3.97
C VAL A 72 -30.52 14.96 -4.68
N TYR A 73 -30.72 15.15 -5.99
CA TYR A 73 -30.00 16.15 -6.79
C TYR A 73 -30.17 17.57 -6.22
N SER A 74 -31.40 18.00 -5.92
CA SER A 74 -31.67 19.36 -5.41
C SER A 74 -31.07 19.64 -4.02
N GLN A 75 -30.82 18.59 -3.22
CA GLN A 75 -30.20 18.70 -1.89
C GLN A 75 -28.67 18.79 -1.97
N ILE A 76 -28.05 18.20 -2.99
CA ILE A 76 -26.58 18.16 -3.18
C ILE A 76 -26.09 19.34 -4.04
N PHE A 77 -26.88 19.73 -5.04
CA PHE A 77 -26.59 20.82 -5.97
C PHE A 77 -27.71 21.88 -5.87
N PRO A 78 -27.81 22.62 -4.75
CA PRO A 78 -28.93 23.53 -4.48
C PRO A 78 -28.98 24.76 -5.42
N GLU A 79 -27.81 25.22 -5.90
CA GLU A 79 -27.73 26.26 -6.94
C GLU A 79 -27.93 25.69 -8.37
N GLY A 80 -28.27 24.40 -8.48
CA GLY A 80 -28.44 23.68 -9.74
C GLY A 80 -27.13 23.46 -10.49
N ASN A 81 -27.24 23.24 -11.81
CA ASN A 81 -26.09 23.23 -12.70
C ASN A 81 -25.65 24.68 -12.96
N SER A 82 -24.85 25.23 -12.05
CA SER A 82 -24.28 26.58 -12.16
C SER A 82 -23.17 26.65 -13.22
N GLY A 83 -22.59 25.50 -13.57
CA GLY A 83 -21.82 25.31 -14.79
C GLY A 83 -22.66 25.47 -16.06
N LYS A 84 -22.03 25.90 -17.16
CA LYS A 84 -22.67 25.83 -18.48
C LYS A 84 -22.95 24.35 -18.80
N PRO A 85 -24.16 23.97 -19.26
CA PRO A 85 -24.41 22.62 -19.72
C PRO A 85 -23.41 22.24 -20.81
N ALA A 86 -23.03 20.97 -20.86
CA ALA A 86 -22.04 20.47 -21.82
C ALA A 86 -22.46 20.87 -23.24
N SER A 87 -21.53 21.45 -24.01
CA SER A 87 -21.89 21.98 -25.32
C SER A 87 -22.39 20.86 -26.22
N GLU A 88 -23.40 21.14 -27.05
CA GLU A 88 -23.96 20.12 -27.94
C GLU A 88 -22.90 19.43 -28.80
N GLU A 89 -21.83 20.16 -29.17
CA GLU A 89 -20.69 19.58 -29.88
C GLU A 89 -19.94 18.54 -29.05
N LEU A 90 -19.68 18.78 -27.76
CA LEU A 90 -19.01 17.81 -26.88
C LEU A 90 -19.88 16.57 -26.67
N VAL A 91 -21.20 16.74 -26.50
CA VAL A 91 -22.16 15.63 -26.40
C VAL A 91 -22.21 14.81 -27.69
N LYS A 92 -22.20 15.47 -28.87
CA LYS A 92 -22.11 14.81 -30.19
C LYS A 92 -20.81 14.01 -30.33
N LEU A 93 -19.66 14.57 -29.94
CA LEU A 93 -18.36 13.90 -29.99
C LEU A 93 -18.25 12.71 -29.02
N SER A 94 -18.79 12.85 -27.79
CA SER A 94 -18.92 11.75 -26.84
C SER A 94 -19.77 10.62 -27.43
N THR A 95 -20.96 10.94 -27.95
CA THR A 95 -21.87 9.97 -28.59
C THR A 95 -21.18 9.24 -29.75
N GLU A 96 -20.41 9.96 -30.57
CA GLU A 96 -19.64 9.38 -31.67
C GLU A 96 -18.53 8.44 -31.16
N HIS A 97 -17.77 8.85 -30.13
CA HIS A 97 -16.75 8.03 -29.49
C HIS A 97 -17.32 6.73 -28.89
N LEU A 98 -18.46 6.81 -28.19
CA LEU A 98 -19.15 5.64 -27.64
C LEU A 98 -19.71 4.71 -28.73
N LYS A 99 -20.11 5.24 -29.89
CA LYS A 99 -20.49 4.44 -31.08
C LYS A 99 -19.28 3.77 -31.72
N ARG A 100 -18.16 4.48 -31.91
CA ARG A 100 -16.88 3.93 -32.45
C ARG A 100 -16.37 2.73 -31.63
N HIS A 101 -16.60 2.74 -30.31
CA HIS A 101 -16.19 1.65 -29.41
C HIS A 101 -17.30 0.66 -29.05
N ASP A 102 -18.44 0.69 -29.77
CA ASP A 102 -19.48 -0.34 -29.64
C ASP A 102 -20.10 -0.41 -28.21
N LEU A 103 -20.26 0.75 -27.57
CA LEU A 103 -20.82 0.91 -26.21
C LEU A 103 -22.20 1.56 -26.18
N PHE A 104 -22.42 2.57 -27.04
CA PHE A 104 -23.66 3.36 -27.05
C PHE A 104 -24.91 2.49 -27.27
N GLY A 105 -25.91 2.61 -26.40
CA GLY A 105 -27.21 1.94 -26.52
C GLY A 105 -27.23 0.44 -26.18
N LYS A 106 -26.14 -0.15 -25.68
CA LYS A 106 -26.07 -1.60 -25.33
C LYS A 106 -26.51 -1.92 -23.90
N THR A 107 -26.41 -0.96 -23.01
CA THR A 107 -26.84 -1.08 -21.61
C THR A 107 -27.49 0.23 -21.20
N ALA A 108 -28.55 0.12 -20.41
CA ALA A 108 -29.10 1.20 -19.60
C ALA A 108 -29.53 0.56 -18.28
N ASP A 109 -28.89 0.94 -17.18
CA ASP A 109 -29.36 0.55 -15.86
C ASP A 109 -30.78 1.10 -15.66
N ASN A 110 -31.74 0.20 -15.44
CA ASN A 110 -33.14 0.51 -15.18
C ASN A 110 -33.49 0.35 -13.69
N SER A 111 -32.50 0.53 -12.80
CA SER A 111 -32.72 0.61 -11.36
C SER A 111 -33.72 1.72 -11.00
N ALA A 112 -34.54 1.49 -9.97
CA ALA A 112 -35.49 2.50 -9.49
C ALA A 112 -34.73 3.74 -8.97
N PRO A 113 -35.29 4.95 -9.12
CA PRO A 113 -34.69 6.15 -8.55
C PRO A 113 -34.68 6.07 -7.01
N ILE A 114 -33.52 6.23 -6.40
CA ILE A 114 -33.34 6.24 -4.95
C ILE A 114 -33.49 7.68 -4.44
N ALA A 115 -34.41 7.91 -3.51
CA ALA A 115 -34.59 9.19 -2.86
C ALA A 115 -34.95 9.04 -1.38
N PHE A 116 -34.41 9.95 -0.58
CA PHE A 116 -34.58 10.10 0.86
C PHE A 116 -34.09 11.50 1.25
N ASP A 117 -34.34 11.93 2.48
CA ASP A 117 -33.86 13.22 2.97
C ASP A 117 -32.40 13.11 3.44
N LEU A 118 -31.53 13.95 2.87
CA LEU A 118 -30.14 14.08 3.24
C LEU A 118 -29.99 15.11 4.38
N PRO A 119 -28.95 14.98 5.23
CA PRO A 119 -28.53 16.06 6.10
C PRO A 119 -28.19 17.32 5.30
N GLN A 120 -28.57 18.49 5.81
CA GLN A 120 -28.35 19.77 5.15
C GLN A 120 -26.85 20.05 4.93
N LEU A 121 -26.47 20.45 3.71
CA LEU A 121 -25.13 20.93 3.39
C LEU A 121 -24.79 22.18 4.19
N GLN A 122 -23.51 22.31 4.54
CA GLN A 122 -22.97 23.36 5.41
C GLN A 122 -22.21 24.39 4.57
N GLY A 123 -22.90 24.97 3.59
CA GLY A 123 -22.32 25.84 2.57
C GLY A 123 -23.14 25.80 1.27
N ARG A 124 -22.80 26.67 0.31
CA ARG A 124 -23.46 26.73 -1.01
C ARG A 124 -22.86 25.76 -2.02
N SER A 125 -21.56 25.52 -1.90
CA SER A 125 -20.83 24.51 -2.69
C SER A 125 -20.40 23.35 -1.81
N LEU A 126 -20.12 22.20 -2.42
CA LEU A 126 -19.56 21.04 -1.72
C LEU A 126 -18.14 21.34 -1.21
N ASP A 127 -17.43 22.25 -1.88
CA ASP A 127 -16.12 22.71 -1.43
C ASP A 127 -16.18 23.52 -0.13
N GLU A 128 -17.12 24.47 -0.04
CA GLU A 128 -17.38 25.21 1.19
C GLU A 128 -17.79 24.27 2.33
N HIS A 129 -18.68 23.30 2.04
CA HIS A 129 -19.12 22.30 2.99
C HIS A 129 -17.94 21.49 3.57
N PHE A 130 -17.09 20.93 2.71
CA PHE A 130 -15.92 20.18 3.15
C PHE A 130 -14.81 21.03 3.76
N HIS A 131 -14.70 22.31 3.39
CA HIS A 131 -13.82 23.25 4.07
C HIS A 131 -14.26 23.46 5.53
N LYS A 132 -15.55 23.77 5.75
CA LYS A 132 -16.13 24.01 7.09
C LYS A 132 -16.04 22.78 7.99
N LEU A 133 -16.43 21.61 7.48
CA LEU A 133 -16.25 20.32 8.17
C LEU A 133 -14.78 20.00 8.46
N GLY A 134 -13.89 20.33 7.52
CA GLY A 134 -12.44 20.17 7.69
C GLY A 134 -11.89 21.03 8.83
N ILE A 135 -12.36 22.26 8.99
CA ILE A 135 -11.96 23.17 10.07
C ILE A 135 -12.53 22.72 11.43
N ASP A 136 -13.83 22.38 11.54
CA ASP A 136 -14.42 21.83 12.78
C ASP A 136 -13.73 20.54 13.27
N CYS A 137 -13.25 19.71 12.33
CA CYS A 137 -12.54 18.48 12.66
C CYS A 137 -11.05 18.72 12.94
N ALA A 138 -10.48 19.86 12.50
CA ALA A 138 -9.07 20.21 12.67
C ALA A 138 -8.82 21.07 13.92
N GLU A 139 -9.73 21.98 14.28
CA GLU A 139 -9.59 22.85 15.45
C GLU A 139 -10.07 22.16 16.75
N PRO A 140 -9.53 22.52 17.93
CA PRO A 140 -8.44 23.48 18.15
C PRO A 140 -7.03 22.91 17.84
N TYR A 141 -6.92 21.65 17.43
CA TYR A 141 -5.65 20.96 17.23
C TYR A 141 -4.75 21.60 16.17
N LEU A 142 -5.32 22.21 15.12
CA LEU A 142 -4.57 22.92 14.08
C LEU A 142 -3.99 24.24 14.61
N SER A 143 -4.74 24.99 15.42
CA SER A 143 -4.24 26.16 16.13
C SER A 143 -3.13 25.80 17.12
N PHE A 144 -3.34 24.75 17.93
CA PHE A 144 -2.31 24.20 18.82
C PHE A 144 -1.06 23.76 18.05
N ALA A 145 -1.22 23.09 16.90
CA ALA A 145 -0.10 22.62 16.09
C ALA A 145 0.73 23.80 15.55
N ARG A 146 0.06 24.84 15.03
CA ARG A 146 0.69 26.10 14.58
C ARG A 146 1.36 26.87 15.73
N GLN A 147 0.76 26.88 16.92
CA GLN A 147 1.35 27.49 18.12
C GLN A 147 2.63 26.77 18.56
N PHE A 148 2.62 25.44 18.54
CA PHE A 148 3.76 24.64 18.99
C PHE A 148 4.97 24.71 18.04
N VAL A 149 4.75 24.96 16.73
CA VAL A 149 5.82 25.31 15.78
C VAL A 149 6.52 26.62 16.16
N ARG A 150 5.75 27.63 16.60
CA ARG A 150 6.29 28.95 17.00
C ARG A 150 6.91 28.95 18.40
N SER A 151 6.68 27.90 19.18
CA SER A 151 7.20 27.75 20.54
C SER A 151 8.58 27.09 20.51
N ASN A 152 9.44 27.44 21.46
CA ASN A 152 10.71 26.74 21.68
C ASN A 152 10.62 25.93 22.98
N LEU A 153 11.34 24.80 23.05
CA LEU A 153 11.42 24.02 24.28
C LEU A 153 12.37 24.70 25.30
N PRO A 154 12.12 24.55 26.61
CA PRO A 154 13.02 25.01 27.66
C PRO A 154 14.37 24.24 27.61
N PRO A 155 15.45 24.75 28.23
CA PRO A 155 16.73 24.07 28.29
C PRO A 155 16.58 22.68 28.95
N LYS A 156 17.30 21.68 28.43
CA LYS A 156 17.25 20.32 28.97
C LYS A 156 17.69 20.29 30.44
N PRO A 157 17.07 19.46 31.30
CA PRO A 157 17.53 19.25 32.68
C PRO A 157 18.99 18.81 32.72
N ARG A 158 19.75 19.27 33.74
CA ARG A 158 21.16 18.88 33.93
C ARG A 158 21.34 17.61 34.77
N LYS A 159 20.27 17.12 35.39
CA LYS A 159 20.25 15.95 36.26
C LYS A 159 18.84 15.37 36.28
N TRP A 160 18.73 14.06 36.14
CA TRP A 160 17.46 13.36 36.19
C TRP A 160 17.20 12.83 37.61
N VAL A 161 15.93 12.71 37.97
CA VAL A 161 15.47 12.17 39.26
C VAL A 161 15.05 10.72 39.03
N SER A 162 15.74 9.77 39.67
CA SER A 162 15.38 8.35 39.61
C SER A 162 14.12 8.07 40.44
N GLN A 163 12.97 8.36 39.85
CA GLN A 163 11.65 8.23 40.45
C GLN A 163 10.65 7.61 39.48
N SER A 164 9.93 6.60 39.97
CA SER A 164 8.88 5.86 39.25
C SER A 164 7.63 6.72 39.01
N GLY A 165 7.10 6.67 37.78
CA GLY A 165 6.04 7.55 37.29
C GLY A 165 6.59 8.83 36.67
N TRP A 166 5.72 9.83 36.45
CA TRP A 166 6.13 11.11 35.87
C TRP A 166 6.82 12.03 36.88
N THR A 167 7.89 12.67 36.44
CA THR A 167 8.54 13.80 37.11
C THR A 167 8.60 14.97 36.13
N LYS A 168 8.07 16.12 36.55
CA LYS A 168 8.10 17.41 35.85
C LYS A 168 9.36 18.18 36.26
N TYR A 169 10.02 18.81 35.29
CA TYR A 169 11.24 19.59 35.44
C TYR A 169 10.99 20.99 34.91
N TYR A 170 11.03 21.97 35.81
CA TYR A 170 10.81 23.37 35.49
C TYR A 170 12.10 24.05 34.98
N PRO A 171 12.01 25.13 34.19
CA PRO A 171 13.19 25.84 33.67
C PRO A 171 14.09 26.48 34.75
N ASP A 172 13.56 26.69 35.95
CA ASP A 172 14.30 27.17 37.13
C ASP A 172 15.10 26.07 37.86
N GLY A 173 14.97 24.81 37.43
CA GLY A 173 15.59 23.64 38.05
C GLY A 173 14.77 22.97 39.15
N LYS A 174 13.57 23.48 39.48
CA LYS A 174 12.63 22.78 40.37
C LYS A 174 12.15 21.48 39.71
N THR A 175 11.99 20.44 40.51
CA THR A 175 11.37 19.17 40.07
C THR A 175 10.13 18.87 40.90
N GLU A 176 9.14 18.22 40.28
CA GLU A 176 7.86 17.89 40.91
C GLU A 176 7.35 16.54 40.42
N LYS A 177 6.79 15.72 41.33
CA LYS A 177 6.14 14.47 40.95
C LYS A 177 4.71 14.75 40.50
N VAL A 178 4.34 14.30 39.30
CA VAL A 178 3.00 14.46 38.75
C VAL A 178 2.38 13.10 38.38
N ASP A 179 1.06 13.00 38.37
CA ASP A 179 0.37 11.76 37.94
C ASP A 179 0.38 11.64 36.39
N ALA A 180 0.34 12.76 35.66
CA ALA A 180 0.47 12.87 34.20
C ALA A 180 0.90 14.31 33.79
N PRO A 181 1.36 14.55 32.54
CA PRO A 181 1.61 15.89 32.03
C PRO A 181 0.33 16.75 31.93
N ASP A 182 0.41 18.00 32.38
CA ASP A 182 -0.69 18.96 32.41
C ASP A 182 -0.78 19.86 31.15
N ASP A 183 0.28 19.92 30.34
CA ASP A 183 0.33 20.74 29.12
C ASP A 183 -0.52 20.20 27.94
N HIS A 184 -1.04 21.12 27.13
CA HIS A 184 -1.76 20.82 25.88
C HIS A 184 -0.84 20.54 24.68
N LEU A 185 0.41 21.01 24.74
CA LEU A 185 1.38 20.95 23.64
C LEU A 185 2.57 20.09 24.07
N LEU A 186 2.68 18.88 23.53
CA LEU A 186 3.71 17.91 23.92
C LEU A 186 4.47 17.39 22.70
N CYS A 187 5.80 17.37 22.77
CA CYS A 187 6.63 16.44 22.00
C CYS A 187 6.92 15.24 22.90
N PHE A 188 6.83 14.01 22.39
CA PHE A 188 6.82 12.77 23.18
C PHE A 188 7.53 11.62 22.45
N ASP A 189 8.31 10.85 23.20
CA ASP A 189 9.06 9.68 22.73
C ASP A 189 9.16 8.62 23.84
N THR A 190 9.21 7.33 23.46
CA THR A 190 9.21 6.19 24.38
C THR A 190 10.24 5.13 24.02
N GLU A 191 10.99 4.65 25.01
CA GLU A 191 11.96 3.56 24.82
C GLU A 191 11.57 2.30 25.58
N CYS A 192 11.82 1.16 24.94
CA CYS A 192 11.40 -0.17 25.37
C CYS A 192 12.57 -1.16 25.27
N LEU A 193 12.71 -2.05 26.26
CA LEU A 193 13.61 -3.22 26.20
C LEU A 193 13.01 -4.29 25.27
N TRP A 194 12.89 -4.00 23.98
CA TRP A 194 12.02 -4.71 23.02
C TRP A 194 12.33 -6.20 22.80
N LYS A 195 13.51 -6.68 23.20
CA LYS A 195 13.84 -8.12 23.22
C LYS A 195 13.30 -8.86 24.46
N ILE A 196 13.00 -8.12 25.53
CA ILE A 196 12.54 -8.61 26.84
C ILE A 196 11.04 -8.33 27.01
N SER A 197 10.60 -7.09 26.77
CA SER A 197 9.21 -6.65 26.93
C SER A 197 8.82 -5.62 25.86
N PRO A 198 7.57 -5.67 25.33
CA PRO A 198 7.07 -4.64 24.42
C PRO A 198 6.60 -3.36 25.13
N PHE A 199 6.49 -3.35 26.45
CA PHE A 199 6.01 -2.22 27.25
C PHE A 199 7.08 -1.15 27.45
N ALA A 200 6.65 0.08 27.72
CA ALA A 200 7.57 1.20 27.96
C ALA A 200 8.38 0.99 29.25
N VAL A 201 9.67 1.30 29.14
CA VAL A 201 10.63 1.24 30.26
C VAL A 201 10.95 2.68 30.70
N MET A 202 11.12 3.57 29.73
CA MET A 202 11.40 4.99 29.90
C MET A 202 10.59 5.80 28.87
N ALA A 203 10.21 7.03 29.21
CA ALA A 203 9.66 7.97 28.24
C ALA A 203 10.02 9.41 28.59
N CYS A 204 10.12 10.25 27.57
CA CYS A 204 10.44 11.66 27.70
C CYS A 204 9.38 12.49 26.99
N ALA A 205 8.96 13.60 27.60
CA ALA A 205 8.12 14.58 26.95
C ALA A 205 8.63 16.00 27.21
N ALA A 206 8.37 16.91 26.28
CA ALA A 206 8.69 18.32 26.39
C ALA A 206 7.53 19.18 25.93
N SER A 207 7.19 20.18 26.75
CA SER A 207 6.27 21.26 26.39
C SER A 207 7.04 22.58 26.29
N PRO A 208 6.41 23.69 25.84
CA PRO A 208 7.00 25.02 25.96
C PRO A 208 7.29 25.46 27.40
N ASN A 209 6.65 24.82 28.39
CA ASN A 209 6.69 25.22 29.80
C ASN A 209 7.64 24.37 30.66
N ALA A 210 7.78 23.07 30.37
CA ALA A 210 8.53 22.12 31.19
C ALA A 210 9.01 20.89 30.40
N TRP A 211 10.01 20.20 30.97
CA TRP A 211 10.37 18.83 30.59
C TRP A 211 9.69 17.82 31.51
N TYR A 212 9.43 16.62 31.01
CA TYR A 212 8.83 15.53 31.75
C TYR A 212 9.59 14.23 31.47
N ALA A 213 9.94 13.48 32.52
CA ALA A 213 10.47 12.13 32.39
C ALA A 213 9.55 11.14 33.10
N TRP A 214 9.28 10.01 32.46
CA TRP A 214 8.57 8.88 33.05
C TRP A 214 9.50 7.68 33.14
N LEU A 215 9.59 7.09 34.33
CA LEU A 215 10.31 5.84 34.56
C LEU A 215 9.34 4.75 35.00
N SER A 216 9.40 3.60 34.34
CA SER A 216 8.57 2.44 34.66
C SER A 216 8.82 1.97 36.11
N PRO A 217 7.77 1.70 36.91
CA PRO A 217 7.94 1.11 38.24
C PRO A 217 8.70 -0.23 38.21
N TRP A 218 8.64 -0.97 37.11
CA TRP A 218 9.37 -2.22 36.90
C TRP A 218 10.88 -2.01 36.74
N LEU A 219 11.29 -0.97 35.99
CA LEU A 219 12.70 -0.62 35.80
C LEU A 219 13.40 -0.41 37.14
N LEU A 220 12.75 0.33 38.05
CA LEU A 220 13.27 0.68 39.37
C LEU A 220 12.99 -0.41 40.44
N GLY A 221 12.59 -1.62 40.05
CA GLY A 221 12.35 -2.74 40.96
C GLY A 221 11.20 -2.54 41.97
N LYS A 222 10.25 -1.61 41.70
CA LYS A 222 9.11 -1.30 42.57
C LYS A 222 7.83 -2.08 42.22
N SER A 223 7.87 -2.86 41.15
CA SER A 223 6.75 -3.68 40.67
C SER A 223 7.32 -4.91 39.97
N ASP A 224 6.73 -6.07 40.24
CA ASP A 224 7.16 -7.35 39.65
C ASP A 224 6.70 -7.51 38.19
N THR A 225 5.70 -6.72 37.75
CA THR A 225 5.13 -6.79 36.40
C THR A 225 5.77 -5.77 35.48
N ASP A 226 6.20 -6.18 34.29
CA ASP A 226 6.71 -5.30 33.23
C ASP A 226 5.61 -4.49 32.52
N LYS A 227 4.35 -4.94 32.61
CA LYS A 227 3.16 -4.43 31.91
C LYS A 227 2.66 -3.04 32.34
N HIS A 228 3.52 -2.02 32.30
CA HIS A 228 3.15 -0.63 32.58
C HIS A 228 2.87 0.17 31.30
N LEU A 229 1.79 0.95 31.31
CA LEU A 229 1.48 1.95 30.31
C LEU A 229 1.67 3.36 30.88
N ILE A 230 1.94 4.31 29.99
CA ILE A 230 2.23 5.70 30.30
C ILE A 230 0.92 6.49 30.32
N PRO A 231 0.53 7.12 31.45
CA PRO A 231 -0.65 7.98 31.49
C PRO A 231 -0.33 9.36 30.90
N LEU A 232 -1.14 9.84 29.96
CA LEU A 232 -1.10 11.23 29.44
C LEU A 232 -2.21 12.12 30.01
N GLY A 233 -3.02 11.62 30.96
CA GLY A 233 -3.91 12.42 31.79
C GLY A 233 -5.39 12.25 31.43
N ASP A 234 -6.21 13.27 31.66
CA ASP A 234 -7.64 13.18 31.33
C ASP A 234 -7.85 13.04 29.80
N PRO A 235 -8.52 11.98 29.31
CA PRO A 235 -8.77 11.77 27.88
C PRO A 235 -9.77 12.77 27.29
N ASN A 236 -10.49 13.57 28.07
CA ASN A 236 -11.43 14.58 27.58
C ASN A 236 -10.78 15.95 27.32
N THR A 237 -9.53 16.13 27.75
CA THR A 237 -8.72 17.33 27.51
C THR A 237 -8.12 17.28 26.10
N GLU A 238 -8.32 18.33 25.30
CA GLU A 238 -7.70 18.47 23.98
C GLU A 238 -6.18 18.67 24.10
N ARG A 239 -5.39 17.74 23.55
CA ARG A 239 -3.92 17.84 23.50
C ARG A 239 -3.40 17.50 22.10
N ILE A 240 -2.27 18.07 21.72
CA ILE A 240 -1.45 17.56 20.61
C ILE A 240 -0.23 16.83 21.17
N VAL A 241 0.09 15.69 20.56
CA VAL A 241 1.25 14.86 20.90
C VAL A 241 2.06 14.63 19.63
N VAL A 242 3.20 15.30 19.53
CA VAL A 242 4.12 15.22 18.38
C VAL A 242 5.17 14.16 18.67
N GLY A 243 5.35 13.21 17.76
CA GLY A 243 6.41 12.19 17.85
C GLY A 243 7.02 11.89 16.48
N HIS A 244 8.00 10.99 16.45
CA HIS A 244 8.56 10.46 15.21
C HIS A 244 8.32 8.96 15.15
N ASN A 245 7.53 8.49 14.18
CA ASN A 245 6.92 7.16 14.21
C ASN A 245 5.96 6.99 15.41
N VAL A 246 5.18 8.04 15.69
CA VAL A 246 4.31 8.18 16.89
C VAL A 246 3.33 7.03 17.12
N GLY A 247 3.02 6.22 16.09
CA GLY A 247 2.22 5.01 16.22
C GLY A 247 2.86 3.96 17.15
N PHE A 248 4.20 3.94 17.26
CA PHE A 248 4.93 3.13 18.22
C PHE A 248 4.72 3.65 19.65
N ASP A 249 4.89 4.95 19.88
CA ASP A 249 4.76 5.58 21.21
C ASP A 249 3.33 5.54 21.72
N ARG A 250 2.37 5.81 20.83
CA ARG A 250 0.93 5.71 21.10
C ARG A 250 0.54 4.34 21.64
N ALA A 251 1.15 3.26 21.16
CA ALA A 251 0.89 1.91 21.67
C ALA A 251 1.36 1.68 23.11
N ARG A 252 2.02 2.65 23.76
CA ARG A 252 2.38 2.63 25.18
C ARG A 252 1.59 3.63 26.03
N VAL A 253 0.68 4.40 25.43
CA VAL A 253 -0.19 5.37 26.13
C VAL A 253 -1.41 4.67 26.71
N LEU A 254 -1.71 4.90 27.98
CA LEU A 254 -2.80 4.25 28.72
C LEU A 254 -4.19 4.59 28.18
N GLU A 255 -4.44 5.87 27.92
CA GLU A 255 -5.76 6.41 27.58
C GLU A 255 -6.29 5.93 26.21
N GLU A 256 -5.40 5.43 25.35
CA GLU A 256 -5.73 4.94 24.01
C GLU A 256 -6.40 3.56 24.03
N TYR A 257 -6.22 2.78 25.10
CA TYR A 257 -6.80 1.46 25.33
C TYR A 257 -8.25 1.52 25.86
N SER A 258 -9.06 2.38 25.25
CA SER A 258 -10.48 2.59 25.55
C SER A 258 -11.33 2.46 24.28
N ILE A 259 -12.61 2.12 24.40
CA ILE A 259 -13.55 2.19 23.26
C ILE A 259 -13.81 3.66 22.89
N GLY A 260 -14.05 4.51 23.90
CA GLY A 260 -14.20 5.96 23.70
C GLY A 260 -12.90 6.56 23.13
N GLN A 261 -13.02 7.35 22.07
CA GLN A 261 -11.86 8.04 21.48
C GLN A 261 -11.40 9.15 22.42
N SER A 262 -10.11 9.18 22.76
CA SER A 262 -9.51 10.29 23.50
C SER A 262 -9.51 11.56 22.64
N LYS A 263 -9.37 12.72 23.30
CA LYS A 263 -9.06 13.99 22.65
C LYS A 263 -7.55 14.24 22.50
N ASN A 264 -6.72 13.19 22.53
CA ASN A 264 -5.30 13.29 22.19
C ASN A 264 -5.12 13.20 20.66
N ALA A 265 -4.50 14.22 20.05
CA ALA A 265 -4.18 14.24 18.63
C ALA A 265 -2.69 13.91 18.39
N PHE A 266 -2.41 12.69 17.94
CA PHE A 266 -1.06 12.24 17.64
C PHE A 266 -0.63 12.67 16.23
N LEU A 267 0.43 13.50 16.16
CA LEU A 267 1.01 14.02 14.93
C LEU A 267 2.38 13.37 14.68
N ASP A 268 2.48 12.62 13.58
CA ASP A 268 3.70 11.89 13.20
C ASP A 268 4.60 12.72 12.27
N THR A 269 5.75 13.16 12.77
CA THR A 269 6.74 13.88 11.96
C THR A 269 7.29 13.05 10.79
N MET A 270 7.31 11.72 10.89
CA MET A 270 7.72 10.85 9.79
C MET A 270 6.70 10.92 8.63
N SER A 271 5.40 10.82 8.91
CA SER A 271 4.32 10.98 7.93
C SER A 271 4.36 12.36 7.26
N LEU A 272 4.56 13.44 8.03
CA LEU A 272 4.69 14.79 7.48
C LEU A 272 5.92 14.90 6.55
N HIS A 273 7.08 14.37 6.96
CA HIS A 273 8.27 14.33 6.12
C HIS A 273 8.05 13.51 4.84
N VAL A 274 7.44 12.33 4.91
CA VAL A 274 7.22 11.47 3.73
C VAL A 274 6.28 12.12 2.71
N ALA A 275 5.27 12.88 3.16
CA ALA A 275 4.38 13.64 2.29
C ALA A 275 5.10 14.77 1.51
N VAL A 276 6.07 15.45 2.15
CA VAL A 276 6.77 16.61 1.57
C VAL A 276 8.05 16.23 0.81
N ASN A 277 8.89 15.37 1.40
CA ASN A 277 10.24 15.05 0.93
C ASN A 277 10.50 13.54 0.76
N GLY A 278 9.49 12.67 0.85
CA GLY A 278 9.66 11.23 0.68
C GLY A 278 10.06 10.82 -0.75
N MET A 279 10.79 9.70 -0.89
CA MET A 279 11.22 9.11 -2.18
C MET A 279 10.40 7.88 -2.60
N CYS A 280 10.26 7.66 -3.91
CA CYS A 280 9.61 6.45 -4.43
C CYS A 280 10.50 5.20 -4.34
N SER A 281 9.89 4.01 -4.46
CA SER A 281 10.61 2.73 -4.39
C SER A 281 11.68 2.56 -5.49
N ARG A 282 11.52 3.18 -6.66
CA ARG A 282 12.51 3.16 -7.75
C ARG A 282 13.69 4.12 -7.51
N GLN A 283 13.51 5.16 -6.70
CA GLN A 283 14.55 6.13 -6.34
C GLN A 283 15.48 5.58 -5.23
N ARG A 284 14.95 4.75 -4.32
CA ARG A 284 15.71 4.21 -3.17
C ARG A 284 17.08 3.59 -3.51
N PRO A 285 17.24 2.74 -4.55
CA PRO A 285 18.54 2.16 -4.88
C PRO A 285 19.58 3.22 -5.31
N THR A 286 19.17 4.20 -6.11
CA THR A 286 20.02 5.32 -6.56
C THR A 286 20.46 6.17 -5.36
N TRP A 287 19.51 6.53 -4.49
CA TRP A 287 19.82 7.30 -3.28
C TRP A 287 20.75 6.53 -2.33
N MET A 288 20.56 5.21 -2.16
CA MET A 288 21.45 4.38 -1.33
C MET A 288 22.88 4.29 -1.90
N ARG A 289 23.04 4.21 -3.24
CA ARG A 289 24.35 4.31 -3.90
C ARG A 289 24.99 5.67 -3.63
N HIS A 290 24.21 6.76 -3.74
CA HIS A 290 24.71 8.11 -3.50
C HIS A 290 25.09 8.34 -2.03
N LYS A 291 24.27 7.90 -1.08
CA LYS A 291 24.59 7.93 0.37
C LYS A 291 25.88 7.18 0.67
N LYS A 292 26.03 5.94 0.18
CA LYS A 292 27.26 5.16 0.39
C LYS A 292 28.50 5.85 -0.21
N ASN A 293 28.37 6.47 -1.39
CA ASN A 293 29.45 7.24 -2.00
C ASN A 293 29.79 8.50 -1.19
N ARG A 294 28.79 9.23 -0.67
CA ARG A 294 28.97 10.40 0.20
C ARG A 294 29.62 10.00 1.53
N GLU A 295 29.16 8.94 2.19
CA GLU A 295 29.75 8.41 3.42
C GLU A 295 31.20 7.94 3.21
N LEU A 296 31.52 7.38 2.03
CA LEU A 296 32.89 7.03 1.66
C LEU A 296 33.76 8.28 1.44
N ARG A 297 33.25 9.32 0.77
CA ARG A 297 33.93 10.62 0.61
C ARG A 297 34.17 11.29 1.97
N GLU A 298 33.13 11.38 2.83
CA GLU A 298 33.20 11.93 4.19
C GLU A 298 34.25 11.17 5.03
N ARG A 299 34.31 9.84 4.93
CA ARG A 299 35.31 9.01 5.64
C ARG A 299 36.73 9.22 5.12
N VAL A 300 36.93 9.17 3.80
CA VAL A 300 38.25 9.38 3.18
C VAL A 300 38.79 10.78 3.52
N ALA A 301 37.93 11.80 3.54
CA ALA A 301 38.33 13.16 3.93
C ALA A 301 38.66 13.29 5.44
N ALA A 302 38.09 12.43 6.29
CA ALA A 302 38.41 12.39 7.72
C ALA A 302 39.66 11.55 8.05
N GLU A 303 39.94 10.51 7.26
CA GLU A 303 41.06 9.57 7.45
C GLU A 303 42.36 10.01 6.73
N THR A 304 42.28 10.90 5.74
CA THR A 304 43.44 11.35 4.95
C THR A 304 43.86 12.78 5.35
N PRO A 305 45.10 13.02 5.82
CA PRO A 305 45.57 14.36 6.17
C PRO A 305 45.93 15.24 4.97
N ASP A 306 45.91 14.69 3.75
CA ASP A 306 46.45 15.31 2.54
C ASP A 306 45.34 15.83 1.61
N HIS A 307 45.25 17.16 1.48
CA HIS A 307 44.16 17.84 0.77
C HIS A 307 44.13 17.54 -0.74
N GLU A 308 45.29 17.28 -1.36
CA GLU A 308 45.37 17.00 -2.80
C GLU A 308 44.84 15.61 -3.15
N LEU A 309 45.05 14.61 -2.28
CA LEU A 309 44.55 13.25 -2.53
C LEU A 309 43.02 13.18 -2.41
N ALA A 310 42.44 13.93 -1.47
CA ALA A 310 40.99 14.11 -1.37
C ALA A 310 40.40 14.79 -2.62
N ALA A 311 41.08 15.83 -3.15
CA ALA A 311 40.67 16.53 -4.37
C ALA A 311 40.84 15.70 -5.67
N LEU A 312 41.80 14.77 -5.70
CA LEU A 312 41.95 13.83 -6.82
C LEU A 312 40.89 12.72 -6.80
N LEU A 313 40.52 12.23 -5.60
CA LEU A 313 39.44 11.26 -5.43
C LEU A 313 38.04 11.85 -5.68
N SER A 314 37.85 13.16 -5.51
CA SER A 314 36.61 13.83 -5.91
C SER A 314 36.48 14.02 -7.42
N ASN A 315 37.60 14.20 -8.16
CA ASN A 315 37.58 14.72 -9.54
C ASN A 315 37.75 13.70 -10.68
N ARG A 316 37.88 12.39 -10.42
CA ARG A 316 38.04 11.38 -11.49
C ARG A 316 37.20 10.11 -11.29
N SER A 317 35.89 10.18 -11.56
CA SER A 317 35.06 9.10 -12.19
C SER A 317 33.54 9.23 -12.03
N MET A 318 33.00 10.18 -11.24
CA MET A 318 31.58 10.15 -10.82
C MET A 318 30.75 11.40 -11.17
N HIS A 319 31.00 12.05 -12.31
CA HIS A 319 30.00 12.93 -12.95
C HIS A 319 29.02 12.10 -13.83
N GLU A 320 28.35 11.12 -13.22
CA GLU A 320 26.96 10.87 -13.63
C GLU A 320 26.17 12.09 -13.12
N GLU A 321 25.30 12.69 -13.95
CA GLU A 321 24.52 13.88 -13.58
C GLU A 321 23.94 13.69 -12.16
N GLU A 322 24.37 14.49 -11.18
CA GLU A 322 23.86 14.38 -9.81
C GLU A 322 22.34 14.67 -9.87
N GLU A 323 21.52 13.61 -9.83
CA GLU A 323 20.09 13.73 -10.07
C GLU A 323 19.51 14.65 -8.97
N LEU A 324 19.15 15.88 -9.34
CA LEU A 324 18.89 17.01 -8.42
C LEU A 324 17.86 16.73 -7.30
N TRP A 325 17.03 15.69 -7.45
CA TRP A 325 16.09 15.23 -6.43
C TRP A 325 16.75 14.49 -5.26
N VAL A 326 17.98 13.97 -5.41
CA VAL A 326 18.70 13.22 -4.36
C VAL A 326 18.93 14.09 -3.13
N GLU A 327 19.20 15.38 -3.33
CA GLU A 327 19.33 16.40 -2.28
C GLU A 327 17.98 16.98 -1.80
N ARG A 328 16.85 16.47 -2.31
CA ARG A 328 15.48 16.89 -1.94
C ARG A 328 14.71 15.82 -1.19
N SER A 329 15.40 14.75 -0.80
CA SER A 329 14.81 13.58 -0.15
C SER A 329 15.77 12.86 0.79
N SER A 330 15.21 12.21 1.82
CA SER A 330 15.96 11.33 2.71
C SER A 330 15.15 10.06 3.07
N ILE A 331 15.80 9.13 3.77
CA ILE A 331 15.12 7.97 4.35
C ILE A 331 14.34 8.40 5.57
N ASN A 332 13.20 7.76 5.80
CA ASN A 332 12.25 8.00 6.88
C ASN A 332 12.79 7.90 8.33
N SER A 333 14.09 7.64 8.58
CA SER A 333 14.60 7.48 9.96
C SER A 333 14.91 8.84 10.58
N LEU A 334 14.63 9.06 11.87
CA LEU A 334 14.85 10.35 12.52
C LEU A 334 16.26 10.89 12.33
N ARG A 335 17.29 10.03 12.38
CA ARG A 335 18.69 10.40 12.08
C ARG A 335 18.87 10.92 10.65
N ASP A 336 18.28 10.26 9.65
CA ASP A 336 18.38 10.68 8.25
C ASP A 336 17.53 11.94 7.97
N VAL A 337 16.38 12.08 8.64
CA VAL A 337 15.50 13.27 8.56
C VAL A 337 16.12 14.48 9.27
N ALA A 338 16.79 14.28 10.40
CA ALA A 338 17.52 15.32 11.14
C ALA A 338 18.79 15.75 10.39
N LYS A 339 19.59 14.82 9.82
CA LYS A 339 20.71 15.19 8.93
C LYS A 339 20.21 15.93 7.68
N PHE A 340 19.01 15.63 7.19
CA PHE A 340 18.43 16.30 6.02
C PHE A 340 17.92 17.73 6.31
N HIS A 341 17.12 17.92 7.37
CA HIS A 341 16.48 19.22 7.66
C HIS A 341 17.28 20.14 8.58
N LEU A 342 18.15 19.59 9.43
CA LEU A 342 18.87 20.33 10.48
C LEU A 342 20.40 20.24 10.36
N ASP A 343 20.92 19.40 9.46
CA ASP A 343 22.32 18.96 9.37
C ASP A 343 22.90 18.43 10.71
N VAL A 344 22.03 17.85 11.55
CA VAL A 344 22.42 17.27 12.85
C VAL A 344 22.64 15.77 12.71
N THR A 345 23.81 15.30 13.15
CA THR A 345 24.14 13.87 13.25
C THR A 345 23.75 13.31 14.63
N ILE A 346 22.75 12.43 14.65
CA ILE A 346 22.39 11.63 15.83
C ILE A 346 23.28 10.38 15.87
N ASP A 347 23.91 10.10 17.03
CA ASP A 347 24.64 8.85 17.25
C ASP A 347 23.65 7.70 17.54
N LYS A 348 23.99 6.48 17.09
CA LYS A 348 23.19 5.27 17.30
C LYS A 348 23.68 4.42 18.46
N ALA A 349 24.95 4.52 18.86
CA ALA A 349 25.55 3.57 19.81
C ALA A 349 24.79 3.50 21.15
N VAL A 350 24.32 4.64 21.66
CA VAL A 350 23.55 4.73 22.92
C VAL A 350 22.16 4.09 22.80
N ARG A 351 21.59 3.99 21.61
CA ARG A 351 20.29 3.32 21.40
C ARG A 351 20.41 1.80 21.46
N ASP A 352 21.53 1.26 20.98
CA ASP A 352 21.74 -0.19 20.90
C ASP A 352 21.81 -0.82 22.31
N ASP A 353 22.15 -0.05 23.35
CA ASP A 353 22.06 -0.41 24.77
C ASP A 353 20.65 -0.92 25.15
N PHE A 354 19.55 -0.32 24.67
CA PHE A 354 18.17 -0.81 24.92
C PHE A 354 17.87 -2.17 24.26
N SER A 355 18.78 -2.65 23.41
CA SER A 355 18.69 -3.97 22.79
C SER A 355 19.68 -4.96 23.39
N GLU A 356 20.79 -4.52 23.96
CA GLU A 356 21.87 -5.38 24.44
C GLU A 356 21.89 -5.55 25.97
N LEU A 357 21.49 -4.52 26.71
CA LEU A 357 21.43 -4.54 28.17
C LEU A 357 20.12 -5.14 28.69
N ASP A 358 20.18 -5.61 29.93
CA ASP A 358 19.01 -6.00 30.71
C ASP A 358 18.51 -4.82 31.57
N ARG A 359 17.52 -5.10 32.45
CA ARG A 359 16.93 -4.10 33.35
C ARG A 359 18.00 -3.41 34.20
N ASP A 360 18.95 -4.17 34.74
CA ASP A 360 19.89 -3.66 35.75
C ASP A 360 20.98 -2.82 35.06
N GLY A 361 21.45 -3.24 33.88
CA GLY A 361 22.35 -2.43 33.04
C GLY A 361 21.74 -1.11 32.55
N VAL A 362 20.42 -1.05 32.29
CA VAL A 362 19.73 0.22 31.97
C VAL A 362 19.69 1.15 33.19
N VAL A 363 19.51 0.63 34.41
CA VAL A 363 19.53 1.44 35.64
C VAL A 363 20.93 2.01 35.91
N GLU A 364 22.00 1.26 35.64
CA GLU A 364 23.38 1.75 35.76
C GLU A 364 23.70 2.92 34.80
N LYS A 365 23.12 2.91 33.59
CA LYS A 365 23.29 3.97 32.58
C LYS A 365 22.15 5.01 32.53
N LEU A 366 21.30 5.06 33.56
CA LEU A 366 20.02 5.79 33.53
C LEU A 366 20.12 7.25 33.07
N ASP A 367 21.07 8.03 33.61
CA ASP A 367 21.23 9.45 33.25
C ASP A 367 21.62 9.62 31.77
N THR A 368 22.56 8.80 31.27
CA THR A 368 22.99 8.80 29.85
C THR A 368 21.84 8.45 28.90
N LEU A 369 21.04 7.44 29.26
CA LEU A 369 19.90 7.01 28.46
C LEU A 369 18.76 8.03 28.50
N MET A 370 18.52 8.70 29.63
CA MET A 370 17.57 9.82 29.72
C MET A 370 18.02 11.03 28.88
N ASP A 371 19.31 11.37 28.89
CA ASP A 371 19.86 12.46 28.06
C ASP A 371 19.74 12.18 26.56
N TYR A 372 19.87 10.90 26.15
CA TYR A 372 19.57 10.43 24.80
C TYR A 372 18.08 10.62 24.45
N CYS A 373 17.15 10.13 25.28
CA CYS A 373 15.71 10.30 25.05
C CYS A 373 15.31 11.78 24.96
N ALA A 374 15.85 12.63 25.85
CA ALA A 374 15.62 14.06 25.82
C ALA A 374 16.27 14.76 24.60
N ALA A 375 17.38 14.23 24.07
CA ALA A 375 17.92 14.70 22.79
C ALA A 375 17.01 14.35 21.61
N ASP A 376 16.45 13.14 21.58
CA ASP A 376 15.59 12.69 20.46
C ASP A 376 14.25 13.43 20.44
N VAL A 377 13.64 13.70 21.60
CA VAL A 377 12.48 14.61 21.75
C VAL A 377 12.81 16.03 21.25
N ALA A 378 13.97 16.57 21.63
CA ALA A 378 14.39 17.91 21.21
C ALA A 378 14.63 18.00 19.68
N VAL A 379 15.25 16.98 19.10
CA VAL A 379 15.46 16.90 17.64
C VAL A 379 14.13 16.71 16.90
N THR A 380 13.23 15.87 17.43
CA THR A 380 11.88 15.65 16.87
C THR A 380 11.07 16.94 16.84
N HIS A 381 11.10 17.75 17.90
CA HIS A 381 10.44 19.07 17.91
C HIS A 381 11.06 20.03 16.88
N ARG A 382 12.39 20.09 16.76
CA ARG A 382 13.07 20.93 15.75
C ARG A 382 12.77 20.48 14.32
N VAL A 383 12.66 19.18 14.06
CA VAL A 383 12.19 18.64 12.76
C VAL A 383 10.74 19.04 12.51
N TYR A 384 9.86 18.90 13.52
CA TYR A 384 8.45 19.28 13.47
C TYR A 384 8.25 20.76 13.09
N GLN A 385 9.07 21.68 13.65
CA GLN A 385 9.04 23.11 13.31
C GLN A 385 9.24 23.38 11.81
N ILE A 386 9.95 22.51 11.09
CA ILE A 386 10.21 22.61 9.65
C ILE A 386 9.16 21.84 8.84
N VAL A 387 8.84 20.60 9.23
CA VAL A 387 7.99 19.73 8.38
C VAL A 387 6.51 20.07 8.44
N LEU A 388 5.98 20.61 9.54
CA LEU A 388 4.55 20.95 9.60
C LEU A 388 4.19 22.14 8.68
N PRO A 389 4.91 23.28 8.67
CA PRO A 389 4.64 24.36 7.71
C PRO A 389 4.69 23.86 6.26
N ASN A 390 5.74 23.12 5.90
CA ASN A 390 5.89 22.57 4.55
C ASN A 390 4.76 21.59 4.20
N PHE A 391 4.29 20.78 5.16
CA PHE A 391 3.14 19.91 4.96
C PHE A 391 1.86 20.70 4.69
N LEU A 392 1.60 21.79 5.42
CA LEU A 392 0.43 22.64 5.20
C LEU A 392 0.49 23.34 3.82
N ASP A 393 1.68 23.72 3.33
CA ASP A 393 1.87 24.25 1.98
C ASP A 393 1.69 23.19 0.88
N VAL A 394 2.04 21.93 1.15
CA VAL A 394 1.84 20.81 0.22
C VAL A 394 0.38 20.32 0.25
N CYS A 395 -0.27 20.29 1.41
CA CYS A 395 -1.65 19.84 1.62
C CYS A 395 -2.52 20.99 2.20
N PRO A 396 -2.89 22.01 1.38
CA PRO A 396 -3.50 23.24 1.87
C PRO A 396 -4.94 23.09 2.38
N HIS A 397 -5.65 22.02 2.00
CA HIS A 397 -7.05 21.83 2.40
C HIS A 397 -7.16 21.23 3.82
N PRO A 398 -7.93 21.83 4.75
CA PRO A 398 -7.93 21.46 6.17
C PRO A 398 -8.32 19.99 6.44
N VAL A 399 -9.19 19.42 5.61
CA VAL A 399 -9.53 17.97 5.61
C VAL A 399 -8.30 17.06 5.65
N SER A 400 -7.20 17.42 4.96
CA SER A 400 -5.99 16.58 4.96
C SER A 400 -5.27 16.55 6.31
N PHE A 401 -5.32 17.62 7.10
CA PHE A 401 -4.83 17.64 8.47
C PHE A 401 -5.81 16.96 9.42
N ALA A 402 -7.11 17.28 9.29
CA ALA A 402 -8.18 16.72 10.13
C ALA A 402 -8.22 15.18 10.10
N ALA A 403 -8.08 14.57 8.91
CA ALA A 403 -8.12 13.11 8.75
C ALA A 403 -6.95 12.40 9.44
N LEU A 404 -5.76 13.02 9.52
CA LEU A 404 -4.58 12.45 10.19
C LEU A 404 -4.88 12.11 11.66
N ARG A 405 -5.61 12.99 12.37
CA ARG A 405 -6.02 12.79 13.77
C ARG A 405 -6.76 11.47 13.96
N HIS A 406 -7.64 11.11 13.03
CA HIS A 406 -8.40 9.87 13.08
C HIS A 406 -7.56 8.66 12.65
N LEU A 407 -6.77 8.78 11.58
CA LEU A 407 -5.88 7.71 11.09
C LEU A 407 -4.82 7.30 12.12
N SER A 408 -4.29 8.25 12.93
CA SER A 408 -3.38 7.95 14.04
C SER A 408 -4.05 7.25 15.23
N SER A 409 -5.38 7.34 15.37
CA SER A 409 -6.12 6.95 16.59
C SER A 409 -6.94 5.65 16.49
N VAL A 410 -6.64 4.84 15.46
CA VAL A 410 -7.23 3.52 15.17
C VAL A 410 -7.11 2.52 16.34
N ILE A 411 -8.02 1.54 16.39
CA ILE A 411 -8.11 0.54 17.45
C ILE A 411 -8.74 -0.76 16.94
N LEU A 412 -8.17 -1.90 17.34
CA LEU A 412 -8.67 -3.23 17.00
C LEU A 412 -9.03 -4.01 18.27
N PRO A 413 -10.33 -4.24 18.57
CA PRO A 413 -10.72 -5.06 19.71
C PRO A 413 -10.49 -6.54 19.47
N VAL A 414 -10.04 -7.24 20.50
CA VAL A 414 -9.79 -8.69 20.54
C VAL A 414 -10.33 -9.26 21.86
N ASN A 415 -10.30 -10.58 22.00
CA ASN A 415 -10.51 -11.28 23.26
C ASN A 415 -9.46 -12.38 23.42
N ARG A 416 -9.48 -13.13 24.53
CA ARG A 416 -8.47 -14.16 24.85
C ARG A 416 -8.34 -15.27 23.77
N SER A 417 -9.30 -15.40 22.85
CA SER A 417 -9.18 -16.32 21.70
C SER A 417 -8.07 -15.94 20.70
N TRP A 418 -7.50 -14.73 20.81
CA TRP A 418 -6.29 -14.31 20.12
C TRP A 418 -5.08 -15.17 20.52
N ASP A 419 -4.89 -15.41 21.82
CA ASP A 419 -3.80 -16.23 22.34
C ASP A 419 -3.98 -17.69 21.88
N ASP A 420 -5.22 -18.21 21.95
CA ASP A 420 -5.60 -19.53 21.41
C ASP A 420 -5.40 -19.64 19.89
N TYR A 421 -5.60 -18.55 19.13
CA TYR A 421 -5.36 -18.50 17.69
C TYR A 421 -3.87 -18.63 17.38
N ILE A 422 -3.01 -17.86 18.05
CA ILE A 422 -1.55 -17.95 17.87
C ILE A 422 -1.07 -19.38 18.23
N ALA A 423 -1.52 -19.92 19.37
CA ALA A 423 -1.17 -21.26 19.81
C ALA A 423 -1.61 -22.35 18.80
N ARG A 424 -2.85 -22.29 18.30
CA ARG A 424 -3.37 -23.25 17.30
C ARG A 424 -2.67 -23.13 15.94
N ALA A 425 -2.42 -21.91 15.46
CA ALA A 425 -1.75 -21.70 14.18
C ALA A 425 -0.30 -22.20 14.22
N GLU A 426 0.43 -21.92 15.30
CA GLU A 426 1.80 -22.43 15.49
C GLU A 426 1.82 -23.95 15.72
N ALA A 427 0.89 -24.51 16.51
CA ALA A 427 0.77 -25.96 16.70
C ALA A 427 0.47 -26.68 15.37
N LYS A 428 -0.45 -26.15 14.55
CA LYS A 428 -0.78 -26.74 13.24
C LYS A 428 0.36 -26.58 12.24
N TYR A 429 1.10 -25.48 12.30
CA TYR A 429 2.32 -25.30 11.50
C TYR A 429 3.38 -26.36 11.86
N ARG A 430 3.62 -26.60 13.16
CA ARG A 430 4.56 -27.64 13.63
C ARG A 430 4.10 -29.03 13.22
N GLU A 431 2.85 -29.41 13.50
CA GLU A 431 2.27 -30.69 13.09
C GLU A 431 2.51 -31.00 11.60
N LEU A 432 2.24 -30.03 10.71
CA LEU A 432 2.44 -30.19 9.27
C LEU A 432 3.93 -30.16 8.85
N SER A 433 4.76 -29.37 9.54
CA SER A 433 6.21 -29.28 9.27
C SER A 433 6.92 -30.57 9.69
N ASP A 434 6.65 -31.03 10.90
CA ASP A 434 7.28 -32.19 11.53
C ASP A 434 6.90 -33.48 10.79
N ALA A 435 5.64 -33.64 10.39
CA ALA A 435 5.19 -34.77 9.58
C ALA A 435 5.85 -34.84 8.18
N VAL A 436 6.18 -33.70 7.57
CA VAL A 436 6.95 -33.66 6.31
C VAL A 436 8.44 -33.92 6.56
N GLN A 437 8.98 -33.39 7.66
CA GLN A 437 10.37 -33.62 8.05
C GLN A 437 10.62 -35.10 8.35
N GLU A 438 9.78 -35.75 9.15
CA GLU A 438 9.86 -37.18 9.48
C GLU A 438 9.92 -38.06 8.22
N ARG A 439 9.04 -37.79 7.24
CA ARG A 439 9.04 -38.52 5.96
C ARG A 439 10.28 -38.26 5.11
N LEU A 440 10.78 -37.02 5.09
CA LEU A 440 12.03 -36.67 4.41
C LEU A 440 13.25 -37.33 5.09
N VAL A 441 13.23 -37.47 6.42
CA VAL A 441 14.24 -38.23 7.18
C VAL A 441 14.16 -39.70 6.82
N GLY A 442 12.99 -40.32 6.83
CA GLY A 442 12.82 -41.73 6.43
C GLY A 442 13.24 -42.00 4.97
N LEU A 443 13.09 -41.03 4.06
CA LEU A 443 13.65 -41.12 2.71
C LEU A 443 15.17 -40.96 2.68
N ALA A 444 15.74 -40.08 3.50
CA ALA A 444 17.19 -39.93 3.64
C ALA A 444 17.86 -41.18 4.25
N GLU A 445 17.20 -41.82 5.23
CA GLU A 445 17.66 -43.06 5.85
C GLU A 445 17.59 -44.24 4.87
N LYS A 446 16.49 -44.40 4.12
CA LYS A 446 16.40 -45.39 3.03
C LYS A 446 17.44 -45.17 1.93
N ALA A 447 17.73 -43.92 1.58
CA ALA A 447 18.84 -43.63 0.67
C ALA A 447 20.19 -44.00 1.29
N LEU A 448 20.37 -43.83 2.61
CA LEU A 448 21.61 -44.18 3.29
C LEU A 448 21.85 -45.71 3.37
N GLU A 449 20.80 -46.54 3.39
CA GLU A 449 20.92 -48.01 3.40
C GLU A 449 21.76 -48.54 2.22
N ILE A 450 21.58 -47.98 1.02
CA ILE A 450 22.30 -48.40 -0.19
C ILE A 450 23.75 -47.85 -0.29
N LYS A 451 24.28 -47.17 0.75
CA LYS A 451 25.62 -46.54 0.70
C LYS A 451 26.75 -47.51 0.34
N ASN A 452 26.60 -48.78 0.73
CA ASN A 452 27.57 -49.87 0.50
C ASN A 452 27.40 -50.55 -0.88
N GLU A 453 26.46 -50.09 -1.71
CA GLU A 453 26.09 -50.72 -2.99
C GLU A 453 26.29 -49.74 -4.16
N PRO A 454 27.54 -49.51 -4.62
CA PRO A 454 27.87 -48.55 -5.68
C PRO A 454 27.00 -48.67 -6.93
N GLU A 455 26.74 -49.89 -7.37
CA GLU A 455 25.96 -50.18 -8.57
C GLU A 455 24.51 -49.67 -8.49
N LYS A 456 23.90 -49.61 -7.30
CA LYS A 456 22.51 -49.14 -7.16
C LYS A 456 22.42 -47.62 -7.19
N TRP A 457 23.28 -46.91 -6.47
CA TRP A 457 23.22 -45.44 -6.44
C TRP A 457 23.86 -44.77 -7.66
N GLN A 458 24.79 -45.42 -8.38
CA GLN A 458 25.36 -44.87 -9.63
C GLN A 458 24.37 -44.95 -10.80
N ASN A 459 23.55 -46.01 -10.85
CA ASN A 459 22.55 -46.21 -11.90
C ASN A 459 21.26 -45.39 -11.67
N ASP A 460 20.93 -45.05 -10.43
CA ASP A 460 19.78 -44.19 -10.12
C ASP A 460 20.03 -42.72 -10.59
N PRO A 461 19.19 -42.15 -11.49
CA PRO A 461 19.39 -40.80 -12.03
C PRO A 461 19.41 -39.66 -11.01
N TRP A 462 18.79 -39.85 -9.84
CA TRP A 462 18.70 -38.85 -8.77
C TRP A 462 19.78 -39.07 -7.72
N LEU A 463 19.95 -40.31 -7.23
CA LEU A 463 20.86 -40.60 -6.14
C LEU A 463 22.33 -40.46 -6.55
N LYS A 464 22.68 -40.67 -7.83
CA LYS A 464 24.04 -40.41 -8.35
C LYS A 464 24.49 -38.95 -8.25
N GLN A 465 23.54 -38.01 -8.09
CA GLN A 465 23.83 -36.58 -7.92
C GLN A 465 24.22 -36.20 -6.48
N LEU A 466 24.09 -37.14 -5.53
CA LEU A 466 24.49 -36.93 -4.14
C LEU A 466 26.00 -37.15 -3.96
N ASP A 467 26.60 -36.39 -3.06
CA ASP A 467 28.04 -36.50 -2.75
C ASP A 467 28.31 -37.70 -1.82
N TRP A 468 28.48 -38.88 -2.43
CA TRP A 468 28.78 -40.15 -1.74
C TRP A 468 30.23 -40.26 -1.22
N SER A 469 31.06 -39.22 -1.39
CA SER A 469 32.46 -39.24 -0.95
C SER A 469 32.60 -39.15 0.57
N GLY A 470 33.83 -39.38 1.08
CA GLY A 470 34.19 -39.10 2.47
C GLY A 470 33.61 -40.08 3.51
N GLN A 471 33.30 -41.31 3.09
CA GLN A 471 32.84 -42.40 3.97
C GLN A 471 33.96 -43.00 4.85
N GLU A 472 35.23 -42.70 4.55
CA GLU A 472 36.38 -43.19 5.31
C GLU A 472 36.43 -42.61 6.73
N VAL A 473 36.58 -43.47 7.73
CA VAL A 473 36.80 -43.04 9.12
C VAL A 473 38.27 -42.64 9.28
N ARG A 474 38.53 -41.35 9.54
CA ARG A 474 39.91 -40.87 9.71
C ARG A 474 40.50 -41.44 11.00
N MET A 475 41.56 -42.24 10.87
CA MET A 475 42.30 -42.80 12.00
C MET A 475 43.49 -41.90 12.36
N VAL A 476 43.82 -41.84 13.65
CA VAL A 476 45.05 -41.23 14.20
C VAL A 476 45.85 -42.29 14.93
N LYS A 477 47.16 -42.09 15.06
CA LYS A 477 48.05 -43.00 15.79
C LYS A 477 47.53 -43.22 17.23
N GLY A 478 47.72 -44.44 17.73
CA GLY A 478 47.41 -44.79 19.12
C GLY A 478 48.21 -43.94 20.12
N LYS A 479 47.81 -43.94 21.40
CA LYS A 479 48.44 -43.06 22.41
C LYS A 479 49.84 -43.52 22.79
N ARG A 480 50.19 -44.79 22.57
CA ARG A 480 51.52 -45.38 22.85
C ARG A 480 52.09 -46.05 21.59
N LYS A 481 53.42 -46.23 21.56
CA LYS A 481 54.14 -46.91 20.47
C LYS A 481 53.80 -48.41 20.50
N GLY A 482 52.93 -48.85 19.60
CA GLY A 482 52.40 -50.23 19.54
C GLY A 482 50.88 -50.32 19.66
N ASP A 483 50.19 -49.26 20.10
CA ASP A 483 48.72 -49.21 20.10
C ASP A 483 48.16 -49.20 18.66
N PRO A 484 47.03 -49.88 18.39
CA PRO A 484 46.34 -49.78 17.11
C PRO A 484 45.87 -48.33 16.82
N PRO A 485 45.71 -47.94 15.54
CA PRO A 485 45.13 -46.65 15.19
C PRO A 485 43.73 -46.49 15.79
N ARG A 486 43.44 -45.31 16.32
CA ARG A 486 42.13 -44.96 16.90
C ARG A 486 41.42 -43.94 16.01
N PRO A 487 40.08 -43.91 15.93
CA PRO A 487 39.39 -42.86 15.19
C PRO A 487 39.75 -41.47 15.75
N ALA A 488 39.94 -40.49 14.87
CA ALA A 488 40.18 -39.11 15.24
C ALA A 488 38.98 -38.57 16.04
N ALA A 489 39.25 -37.94 17.19
CA ALA A 489 38.21 -37.38 18.06
C ALA A 489 37.47 -36.24 17.37
N LYS A 490 36.18 -36.05 17.73
CA LYS A 490 35.28 -35.01 17.19
C LYS A 490 34.99 -35.10 15.68
N GLN A 491 35.17 -36.26 15.04
CA GLN A 491 34.62 -36.50 13.71
C GLN A 491 33.09 -36.49 13.73
N LYS A 492 32.50 -35.68 12.84
CA LYS A 492 31.05 -35.57 12.65
C LYS A 492 30.56 -36.70 11.75
N LYS A 493 29.67 -37.56 12.27
CA LYS A 493 29.09 -38.74 11.60
C LYS A 493 30.13 -39.58 10.81
N PRO A 494 31.13 -40.18 11.48
CA PRO A 494 32.13 -41.03 10.82
C PRO A 494 31.47 -42.24 10.13
N GLY A 495 32.00 -42.66 8.98
CA GLY A 495 31.44 -43.80 8.22
C GLY A 495 30.19 -43.47 7.38
N MET A 496 29.87 -42.19 7.19
CA MET A 496 28.71 -41.71 6.45
C MET A 496 29.12 -40.83 5.26
N PRO A 497 28.38 -40.87 4.14
CA PRO A 497 28.68 -40.05 2.96
C PRO A 497 28.54 -38.56 3.27
N LYS A 498 29.32 -37.74 2.56
CA LYS A 498 29.38 -36.30 2.75
C LYS A 498 28.02 -35.62 2.65
N TRP A 499 27.19 -36.00 1.67
CA TRP A 499 25.83 -35.45 1.53
C TRP A 499 24.98 -35.62 2.79
N TYR A 500 25.10 -36.76 3.49
CA TYR A 500 24.33 -37.05 4.70
C TYR A 500 24.93 -36.35 5.92
N ARG A 501 26.27 -36.34 6.04
CA ARG A 501 26.99 -35.61 7.10
C ARG A 501 26.69 -34.11 7.08
N ASP A 502 26.55 -33.53 5.89
CA ASP A 502 26.31 -32.10 5.70
C ASP A 502 24.86 -31.68 6.05
N LEU A 503 23.92 -32.64 6.23
CA LEU A 503 22.57 -32.37 6.75
C LEU A 503 22.54 -32.11 8.27
N PHE A 504 23.60 -32.41 9.00
CA PHE A 504 23.68 -32.12 10.44
C PHE A 504 24.43 -30.80 10.66
N ALA A 505 24.18 -30.06 11.74
CA ALA A 505 25.01 -28.90 12.10
C ALA A 505 26.30 -29.37 12.82
N THR A 506 26.13 -29.93 14.01
CA THR A 506 27.16 -30.64 14.80
C THR A 506 26.95 -32.16 14.72
N ASN A 507 27.70 -32.97 15.46
CA ASN A 507 27.50 -34.43 15.46
C ASN A 507 26.16 -34.86 16.10
N ASP A 508 25.70 -34.09 17.08
CA ASP A 508 24.59 -34.43 17.98
C ASP A 508 23.36 -33.53 17.74
N ALA A 509 23.45 -32.61 16.77
CA ALA A 509 22.31 -31.84 16.28
C ALA A 509 21.27 -32.74 15.59
N PRO A 510 19.99 -32.33 15.54
CA PRO A 510 19.00 -32.97 14.67
C PRO A 510 19.37 -32.80 13.19
N ILE A 511 18.82 -33.67 12.36
CA ILE A 511 18.99 -33.63 10.90
C ILE A 511 18.20 -32.44 10.30
N ALA A 512 18.92 -31.50 9.67
CA ALA A 512 18.39 -30.26 9.12
C ALA A 512 17.92 -30.44 7.65
N ILE A 513 17.00 -31.38 7.43
CA ILE A 513 16.36 -31.61 6.13
C ILE A 513 15.00 -30.91 6.06
N THR A 514 14.77 -30.15 5.00
CA THR A 514 13.53 -29.39 4.76
C THR A 514 13.20 -29.37 3.27
N VAL A 515 11.97 -28.99 2.90
CA VAL A 515 11.56 -28.75 1.50
C VAL A 515 12.37 -27.66 0.76
N ARG A 516 13.31 -26.97 1.43
CA ARG A 516 14.23 -25.99 0.84
C ARG A 516 15.65 -26.54 0.66
N THR A 517 15.97 -27.70 1.25
CA THR A 517 17.29 -28.32 1.19
C THR A 517 17.50 -28.92 -0.20
N ARG A 518 18.66 -28.65 -0.84
CA ARG A 518 18.97 -29.11 -2.23
C ARG A 518 18.87 -30.63 -2.42
N VAL A 519 19.05 -31.41 -1.36
CA VAL A 519 18.95 -32.88 -1.36
C VAL A 519 17.49 -33.36 -1.48
N SER A 520 16.49 -32.59 -1.04
CA SER A 520 15.11 -33.06 -0.94
C SER A 520 14.41 -33.35 -2.27
N PRO A 521 14.58 -32.56 -3.36
CA PRO A 521 14.07 -32.94 -4.68
C PRO A 521 14.66 -34.25 -5.25
N LEU A 522 15.88 -34.63 -4.84
CA LEU A 522 16.52 -35.88 -5.23
C LEU A 522 15.99 -37.07 -4.44
N LEU A 523 15.84 -36.93 -3.12
CA LEU A 523 15.23 -37.97 -2.27
C LEU A 523 13.76 -38.21 -2.60
N LEU A 524 13.05 -37.17 -3.02
CA LEU A 524 11.69 -37.26 -3.55
C LEU A 524 11.65 -37.75 -5.01
N LYS A 525 12.80 -37.96 -5.67
CA LYS A 525 12.91 -38.36 -7.08
C LYS A 525 11.96 -37.58 -8.00
N MET A 526 12.09 -36.26 -7.98
CA MET A 526 11.22 -35.37 -8.76
C MET A 526 11.53 -35.43 -10.26
N SER A 527 10.51 -35.32 -11.10
CA SER A 527 10.62 -35.37 -12.57
C SER A 527 9.71 -34.33 -13.24
N TRP A 528 10.10 -33.89 -14.44
CA TRP A 528 9.37 -32.95 -15.29
C TRP A 528 8.93 -33.66 -16.58
N ASP A 529 7.63 -33.74 -16.87
CA ASP A 529 7.04 -34.56 -17.94
C ASP A 529 7.59 -36.01 -17.97
N GLY A 530 7.84 -36.59 -16.79
CA GLY A 530 8.42 -37.93 -16.60
C GLY A 530 9.96 -37.99 -16.63
N GLN A 531 10.65 -36.90 -17.00
CA GLN A 531 12.10 -36.85 -17.15
C GLN A 531 12.79 -36.37 -15.84
N PRO A 532 13.89 -36.99 -15.38
CA PRO A 532 14.47 -36.73 -14.06
C PRO A 532 15.04 -35.31 -13.91
N LEU A 533 14.82 -34.69 -12.73
CA LEU A 533 15.42 -33.40 -12.39
C LEU A 533 16.93 -33.53 -12.10
N VAL A 534 17.71 -32.56 -12.59
CA VAL A 534 19.17 -32.47 -12.42
C VAL A 534 19.58 -31.06 -12.01
N TRP A 535 20.47 -30.94 -11.03
CA TRP A 535 21.03 -29.65 -10.59
C TRP A 535 22.22 -29.20 -11.45
N SER A 536 22.26 -27.91 -11.80
CA SER A 536 23.39 -27.21 -12.42
C SER A 536 23.69 -25.93 -11.64
N ASP A 537 24.97 -25.62 -11.40
CA ASP A 537 25.33 -24.41 -10.68
C ASP A 537 25.09 -23.12 -11.50
N LYS A 538 25.01 -23.24 -12.83
CA LYS A 538 24.62 -22.16 -13.75
C LYS A 538 23.10 -21.95 -13.76
N TYR A 539 22.32 -22.98 -14.09
CA TYR A 539 20.88 -22.85 -14.37
C TYR A 539 19.93 -23.22 -13.20
N GLY A 540 20.46 -23.73 -12.08
CA GLY A 540 19.67 -24.30 -11.00
C GLY A 540 19.11 -25.67 -11.39
N TRP A 541 17.86 -25.96 -11.02
CA TRP A 541 17.18 -27.17 -11.45
C TRP A 541 16.85 -27.14 -12.95
N THR A 542 17.26 -28.21 -13.62
CA THR A 542 17.01 -28.57 -15.02
C THR A 542 16.34 -29.95 -15.07
N PHE A 543 15.92 -30.40 -16.25
CA PHE A 543 15.52 -31.79 -16.46
C PHE A 543 16.28 -32.40 -17.64
N ARG A 544 16.63 -33.69 -17.51
CA ARG A 544 17.49 -34.44 -18.45
C ARG A 544 16.63 -35.26 -19.40
N VAL A 545 16.68 -34.94 -20.70
CA VAL A 545 15.86 -35.56 -21.74
C VAL A 545 16.73 -36.38 -22.70
N PRO A 546 16.36 -37.61 -23.11
CA PRO A 546 17.05 -38.34 -24.17
C PRO A 546 17.04 -37.55 -25.49
N ARG A 547 18.12 -37.58 -26.28
CA ARG A 547 18.19 -36.81 -27.55
C ARG A 547 17.01 -37.05 -28.50
N ALA A 548 16.49 -38.27 -28.56
CA ALA A 548 15.33 -38.63 -29.39
C ALA A 548 14.04 -37.88 -29.01
N GLU A 549 13.89 -37.43 -27.76
CA GLU A 549 12.74 -36.64 -27.30
C GLU A 549 13.01 -35.13 -27.30
N ALA A 550 14.23 -34.67 -27.55
CA ALA A 550 14.60 -33.25 -27.42
C ALA A 550 13.82 -32.31 -28.37
N GLU A 551 13.41 -32.79 -29.54
CA GLU A 551 12.60 -32.02 -30.50
C GLU A 551 11.24 -31.63 -29.91
N LYS A 552 10.61 -32.50 -29.11
CA LYS A 552 9.31 -32.26 -28.45
C LYS A 552 9.37 -31.03 -27.52
N PHE A 553 10.46 -30.89 -26.78
CA PHE A 553 10.67 -29.76 -25.85
C PHE A 553 11.19 -28.51 -26.56
N THR A 554 11.97 -28.68 -27.63
CA THR A 554 12.43 -27.59 -28.50
C THR A 554 11.25 -26.95 -29.26
N GLY A 555 10.30 -27.75 -29.77
CA GLY A 555 9.06 -27.28 -30.39
C GLY A 555 8.14 -26.54 -29.42
N ARG A 556 8.19 -26.89 -28.13
CA ARG A 556 7.56 -26.14 -27.02
C ARG A 556 8.35 -24.90 -26.57
N GLN A 557 9.40 -24.51 -27.31
CA GLN A 557 10.26 -23.35 -27.05
C GLN A 557 10.92 -23.34 -25.66
N MET A 558 11.19 -24.52 -25.09
CA MET A 558 11.94 -24.60 -23.82
C MET A 558 13.41 -24.26 -24.04
N VAL A 559 14.01 -23.55 -23.08
CA VAL A 559 15.40 -23.11 -23.17
C VAL A 559 16.33 -24.29 -22.89
N ALA A 560 17.01 -24.77 -23.93
CA ALA A 560 18.09 -25.74 -23.81
C ALA A 560 19.29 -25.14 -23.05
N CYS A 561 19.87 -25.90 -22.13
CA CYS A 561 21.00 -25.49 -21.31
C CYS A 561 22.33 -25.72 -22.05
N GLN A 562 23.26 -24.76 -21.91
CA GLN A 562 24.64 -24.89 -22.38
C GLN A 562 25.59 -24.74 -21.19
N PHE A 563 26.29 -25.82 -20.86
CA PHE A 563 27.13 -25.94 -19.67
C PHE A 563 28.58 -25.56 -19.96
N ASP A 564 29.20 -24.89 -18.99
CA ASP A 564 30.60 -24.49 -19.02
C ASP A 564 31.45 -25.48 -18.20
N GLU A 565 32.75 -25.22 -18.00
CA GLU A 565 33.65 -26.13 -17.26
C GLU A 565 33.19 -26.45 -15.82
N ALA A 566 32.43 -25.55 -15.18
CA ALA A 566 31.90 -25.75 -13.83
C ALA A 566 30.87 -26.91 -13.72
N ASP A 567 30.17 -27.24 -14.81
CA ASP A 567 29.18 -28.32 -14.90
C ASP A 567 29.69 -29.42 -15.88
N SER A 568 30.99 -29.75 -15.85
CA SER A 568 31.67 -30.61 -16.84
C SER A 568 30.98 -31.98 -17.08
N ALA A 569 30.53 -32.65 -16.01
CA ALA A 569 29.82 -33.92 -16.11
C ALA A 569 28.46 -33.83 -16.85
N LEU A 570 27.83 -32.65 -16.89
CA LEU A 570 26.61 -32.40 -17.66
C LEU A 570 26.91 -31.95 -19.10
N ARG A 571 28.02 -31.23 -19.30
CA ARG A 571 28.53 -30.82 -20.61
C ARG A 571 28.94 -32.01 -21.47
N ASP A 572 29.56 -33.02 -20.84
CA ASP A 572 30.17 -34.15 -21.53
C ASP A 572 29.20 -35.34 -21.75
N ASP A 573 27.95 -35.24 -21.26
CA ASP A 573 26.86 -36.19 -21.52
C ASP A 573 26.38 -36.10 -22.98
N ARG A 574 26.80 -37.06 -23.80
CA ARG A 574 26.48 -37.08 -25.23
C ARG A 574 25.11 -37.65 -25.58
N ASP A 575 24.44 -38.35 -24.67
CA ASP A 575 23.20 -39.07 -24.97
C ASP A 575 21.93 -38.23 -24.70
N HIS A 576 22.08 -37.16 -23.90
CA HIS A 576 20.96 -36.36 -23.40
C HIS A 576 21.06 -34.89 -23.82
N VAL A 577 19.94 -34.18 -23.66
CA VAL A 577 19.80 -32.73 -23.75
C VAL A 577 19.13 -32.24 -22.48
N TYR A 578 19.59 -31.12 -21.94
CA TYR A 578 19.10 -30.57 -20.69
C TYR A 578 18.30 -29.31 -20.95
N PHE A 579 17.16 -29.17 -20.28
CA PHE A 579 16.28 -28.02 -20.42
C PHE A 579 16.05 -27.32 -19.08
N LYS A 580 15.99 -25.99 -19.11
CA LYS A 580 15.77 -25.15 -17.94
C LYS A 580 14.31 -25.19 -17.48
N LEU A 581 14.09 -25.32 -16.16
CA LEU A 581 12.73 -25.20 -15.60
C LEU A 581 12.19 -23.76 -15.78
N PRO A 582 10.91 -23.58 -16.18
CA PRO A 582 10.27 -22.27 -16.22
C PRO A 582 10.34 -21.55 -14.86
N HIS A 583 10.43 -20.22 -14.87
CA HIS A 583 10.42 -19.41 -13.65
C HIS A 583 9.49 -18.21 -13.79
N LYS A 584 8.69 -17.95 -12.75
CA LYS A 584 7.68 -16.87 -12.70
C LYS A 584 8.23 -15.49 -13.05
N ASP A 585 9.45 -15.19 -12.62
CA ASP A 585 10.08 -13.87 -12.77
C ASP A 585 10.78 -13.68 -14.14
N GLY A 586 10.62 -14.64 -15.07
CA GLY A 586 11.10 -14.56 -16.46
C GLY A 586 12.20 -15.57 -16.83
N PRO A 587 12.57 -15.65 -18.12
CA PRO A 587 13.47 -16.68 -18.65
C PRO A 587 14.93 -16.57 -18.17
N THR A 588 15.36 -15.41 -17.67
CA THR A 588 16.70 -15.20 -17.09
C THR A 588 16.81 -15.78 -15.68
N ALA A 589 15.76 -15.68 -14.86
CA ALA A 589 15.74 -16.20 -13.49
C ALA A 589 15.85 -17.74 -13.46
N ARG A 590 16.46 -18.30 -12.40
CA ARG A 590 16.73 -19.74 -12.28
C ARG A 590 15.89 -20.41 -11.20
N CYS A 591 15.47 -21.66 -11.43
CA CYS A 591 14.77 -22.45 -10.43
C CYS A 591 15.76 -22.96 -9.38
N THR A 592 15.73 -22.42 -8.16
CA THR A 592 16.54 -22.93 -7.04
C THR A 592 15.79 -23.92 -6.15
N ASN A 593 14.45 -23.88 -6.16
CA ASN A 593 13.60 -24.79 -5.39
C ASN A 593 12.33 -25.17 -6.20
N PRO A 594 12.19 -26.43 -6.66
CA PRO A 594 11.03 -26.90 -7.40
C PRO A 594 9.81 -27.20 -6.50
N LEU A 595 10.00 -27.25 -5.18
CA LEU A 595 8.93 -27.36 -4.18
C LEU A 595 8.43 -25.97 -3.73
N ALA A 596 8.84 -24.89 -4.40
CA ALA A 596 8.31 -23.55 -4.15
C ALA A 596 6.89 -23.40 -4.68
N LYS A 597 6.07 -22.57 -4.01
CA LYS A 597 4.67 -22.27 -4.34
C LYS A 597 4.40 -21.96 -5.83
N GLY A 598 5.36 -21.39 -6.56
CA GLY A 598 5.24 -21.10 -8.00
C GLY A 598 5.11 -22.35 -8.88
N TYR A 599 5.42 -23.54 -8.36
CA TYR A 599 5.38 -24.81 -9.09
C TYR A 599 4.16 -25.68 -8.77
N LEU A 600 3.27 -25.26 -7.84
CA LEU A 600 2.07 -26.01 -7.46
C LEU A 600 1.17 -26.33 -8.66
N SER A 601 0.94 -25.37 -9.56
CA SER A 601 0.12 -25.57 -10.76
C SER A 601 0.72 -26.57 -11.75
N TYR A 602 2.06 -26.67 -11.80
CA TYR A 602 2.75 -27.71 -12.58
C TYR A 602 2.68 -29.08 -11.89
N PHE A 603 2.49 -29.12 -10.57
CA PHE A 603 2.26 -30.38 -9.86
C PHE A 603 0.81 -30.87 -10.05
N GLU A 604 -0.16 -29.95 -9.99
CA GLU A 604 -1.59 -30.26 -10.18
C GLU A 604 -1.93 -30.73 -11.60
N ASN A 605 -1.25 -30.20 -12.63
CA ASN A 605 -1.46 -30.62 -14.02
C ASN A 605 -0.61 -31.85 -14.44
N GLY A 606 0.22 -32.39 -13.54
CA GLY A 606 1.09 -33.55 -13.80
C GLY A 606 2.39 -33.27 -14.56
N THR A 607 2.68 -32.01 -14.93
CA THR A 607 3.95 -31.63 -15.61
C THR A 607 5.16 -31.75 -14.67
N LEU A 608 4.98 -31.51 -13.37
CA LEU A 608 5.96 -31.76 -12.33
C LEU A 608 5.44 -32.90 -11.45
N SER A 609 6.22 -33.95 -11.29
CA SER A 609 5.82 -35.14 -10.55
C SER A 609 6.96 -35.70 -9.70
N SER A 610 6.71 -36.81 -9.02
CA SER A 610 7.64 -37.47 -8.08
C SER A 610 7.26 -38.94 -7.98
N GLU A 611 8.24 -39.82 -7.75
CA GLU A 611 7.99 -41.23 -7.44
C GLU A 611 7.15 -41.41 -6.16
N TYR A 612 7.24 -40.48 -5.21
CA TYR A 612 6.58 -40.55 -3.90
C TYR A 612 5.42 -39.55 -3.79
N PRO A 613 4.22 -39.98 -3.36
CA PRO A 613 3.09 -39.06 -3.07
C PRO A 613 3.46 -37.93 -2.10
N TYR A 614 4.45 -38.15 -1.24
CA TYR A 614 4.95 -37.20 -0.25
C TYR A 614 5.43 -35.88 -0.84
N ALA A 615 5.88 -35.83 -2.11
CA ALA A 615 6.25 -34.57 -2.74
C ALA A 615 5.04 -33.64 -2.92
N LYS A 616 3.86 -34.21 -3.18
CA LYS A 616 2.59 -33.47 -3.27
C LYS A 616 2.25 -32.86 -1.91
N GLU A 617 2.20 -33.70 -0.88
CA GLU A 617 1.89 -33.28 0.49
C GLU A 617 2.89 -32.25 1.02
N ALA A 618 4.18 -32.39 0.71
CA ALA A 618 5.22 -31.42 1.07
C ALA A 618 5.05 -30.07 0.37
N LEU A 619 4.61 -30.06 -0.90
CA LEU A 619 4.37 -28.85 -1.68
C LEU A 619 3.05 -28.17 -1.26
N GLU A 620 2.00 -28.96 -1.00
CA GLU A 620 0.72 -28.49 -0.42
C GLU A 620 0.94 -27.91 0.98
N MET A 621 1.73 -28.56 1.84
CA MET A 621 2.13 -28.03 3.16
C MET A 621 2.89 -26.71 3.02
N ASN A 622 3.91 -26.66 2.15
CA ASN A 622 4.68 -25.43 1.94
C ASN A 622 3.77 -24.29 1.42
N ALA A 623 2.81 -24.61 0.54
CA ALA A 623 1.80 -23.67 0.08
C ALA A 623 0.85 -23.21 1.20
N SER A 624 0.38 -24.10 2.08
CA SER A 624 -0.52 -23.78 3.18
C SER A 624 0.13 -22.98 4.30
N CYS A 625 1.38 -23.33 4.63
CA CYS A 625 2.17 -22.70 5.67
C CYS A 625 2.90 -21.43 5.19
N SER A 626 2.98 -21.20 3.86
CA SER A 626 3.67 -20.02 3.29
C SER A 626 3.21 -18.69 3.85
N TYR A 627 1.92 -18.55 4.19
CA TYR A 627 1.39 -17.35 4.84
C TYR A 627 1.93 -17.22 6.27
N TRP A 628 1.71 -18.23 7.12
CA TRP A 628 2.17 -18.25 8.51
C TRP A 628 3.68 -18.01 8.61
N ILE A 629 4.52 -18.70 7.83
CA ILE A 629 5.98 -18.49 7.83
C ILE A 629 6.37 -17.03 7.56
N SER A 630 5.61 -16.31 6.71
CA SER A 630 5.88 -14.91 6.38
C SER A 630 5.24 -13.90 7.35
N ALA A 631 4.26 -14.32 8.14
CA ALA A 631 3.41 -13.44 8.95
C ALA A 631 3.56 -13.65 10.45
N ARG A 632 3.93 -14.86 10.90
CA ARG A 632 4.03 -15.30 12.31
C ARG A 632 4.72 -14.24 13.15
N ASP A 633 5.98 -13.92 12.85
CA ASP A 633 6.78 -13.02 13.66
C ASP A 633 6.16 -11.61 13.80
N ARG A 634 5.39 -11.16 12.80
CA ARG A 634 4.62 -9.88 12.83
C ARG A 634 3.30 -9.98 13.59
N ILE A 635 2.66 -11.15 13.60
CA ILE A 635 1.43 -11.44 14.34
C ILE A 635 1.75 -11.64 15.83
N THR A 636 2.80 -12.40 16.16
CA THR A 636 3.23 -12.69 17.54
C THR A 636 3.85 -11.49 18.24
N SER A 637 4.34 -10.50 17.50
CA SER A 637 4.84 -9.23 18.05
C SER A 637 3.76 -8.15 18.22
N GLN A 638 2.49 -8.44 17.89
CA GLN A 638 1.40 -7.49 18.18
C GLN A 638 1.21 -7.36 19.69
N MET A 639 1.28 -6.12 20.18
CA MET A 639 1.05 -5.80 21.58
C MET A 639 -0.45 -5.79 21.89
N VAL A 640 -0.91 -6.82 22.59
CA VAL A 640 -2.28 -6.94 23.11
C VAL A 640 -2.30 -6.48 24.56
N VAL A 641 -3.26 -5.63 24.92
CA VAL A 641 -3.53 -5.26 26.31
C VAL A 641 -4.97 -5.60 26.65
N TYR A 642 -5.17 -6.36 27.73
CA TYR A 642 -6.49 -6.80 28.20
C TYR A 642 -7.00 -5.92 29.35
N GLU A 643 -8.31 -5.68 29.40
CA GLU A 643 -8.95 -4.83 30.42
C GLU A 643 -8.70 -5.30 31.87
N ASP A 644 -8.49 -6.60 32.08
CA ASP A 644 -8.22 -7.18 33.39
C ASP A 644 -6.78 -7.00 33.87
N GLU A 645 -5.88 -6.59 32.97
CA GLU A 645 -4.46 -6.30 33.23
C GLU A 645 -4.22 -4.79 33.48
N LEU A 646 -5.20 -3.92 33.20
CA LEU A 646 -5.09 -2.48 33.36
C LEU A 646 -5.32 -1.99 34.81
N PRO A 647 -4.59 -0.95 35.29
CA PRO A 647 -4.87 -0.30 36.56
C PRO A 647 -6.28 0.32 36.57
N ARG A 648 -7.08 0.00 37.59
CA ARG A 648 -8.45 0.55 37.70
C ARG A 648 -8.43 2.05 38.06
N PRO A 649 -9.33 2.87 37.49
CA PRO A 649 -9.47 4.26 37.91
C PRO A 649 -9.82 4.37 39.40
N LYS A 650 -9.16 5.31 40.10
CA LYS A 650 -9.34 5.61 41.52
C LYS A 650 -10.79 6.09 41.76
N GLY A 651 -11.67 5.18 42.18
CA GLY A 651 -13.08 5.50 42.47
C GLY A 651 -13.99 4.26 42.53
N GLN A 652 -13.78 3.27 41.67
CA GLN A 652 -14.57 2.02 41.68
C GLN A 652 -14.04 0.98 42.70
N ARG A 653 -14.04 1.35 43.99
CA ARG A 653 -13.92 0.38 45.10
C ARG A 653 -15.24 -0.39 45.28
N GLY A 654 -15.56 -1.28 44.35
CA GLY A 654 -16.82 -2.04 44.37
C GLY A 654 -16.71 -3.42 43.71
N ARG A 655 -16.98 -4.47 44.50
CA ARG A 655 -17.13 -5.89 44.11
C ARG A 655 -15.98 -6.55 43.32
N ARG A 656 -15.38 -7.56 43.96
CA ARG A 656 -14.68 -8.70 43.33
C ARG A 656 -15.70 -9.41 42.41
N LYS A 657 -15.75 -9.10 41.10
CA LYS A 657 -16.54 -9.90 40.14
C LYS A 657 -15.95 -11.31 40.05
N LYS A 658 -16.79 -12.33 39.80
CA LYS A 658 -16.33 -13.66 39.35
C LYS A 658 -15.36 -13.48 38.18
N LYS A 659 -14.39 -14.39 38.01
CA LYS A 659 -13.62 -14.47 36.76
C LYS A 659 -14.62 -14.49 35.59
N LYS A 660 -14.56 -13.46 34.73
CA LYS A 660 -15.26 -13.43 33.45
C LYS A 660 -14.84 -14.67 32.64
N ALA A 661 -15.72 -15.20 31.81
CA ALA A 661 -15.31 -16.24 30.86
C ALA A 661 -14.29 -15.65 29.86
N ALA A 662 -13.42 -16.49 29.28
CA ALA A 662 -12.37 -16.02 28.37
C ALA A 662 -12.90 -15.20 27.18
N GLU A 663 -14.11 -15.52 26.70
CA GLU A 663 -14.81 -14.80 25.64
C GLU A 663 -15.35 -13.41 26.06
N GLU A 664 -15.45 -13.13 27.37
CA GLU A 664 -15.95 -11.85 27.92
C GLU A 664 -14.84 -10.89 28.36
N THR A 665 -13.59 -11.35 28.33
CA THR A 665 -12.42 -10.52 28.60
C THR A 665 -12.00 -9.82 27.31
N THR A 666 -12.34 -8.54 27.22
CA THR A 666 -11.95 -7.68 26.11
C THR A 666 -10.50 -7.25 26.26
N GLY A 667 -9.79 -7.21 25.13
CA GLY A 667 -8.51 -6.53 25.00
C GLY A 667 -8.48 -5.73 23.71
N PHE A 668 -7.44 -4.93 23.54
CA PHE A 668 -7.26 -4.12 22.35
C PHE A 668 -5.82 -4.23 21.84
N ILE A 669 -5.71 -4.17 20.52
CA ILE A 669 -4.46 -3.95 19.79
C ILE A 669 -4.55 -2.52 19.22
N LEU A 670 -3.47 -1.76 19.35
CA LEU A 670 -3.31 -0.45 18.72
C LEU A 670 -2.35 -0.61 17.53
N PRO A 671 -2.86 -0.66 16.28
CA PRO A 671 -2.01 -0.76 15.11
C PRO A 671 -1.06 0.43 15.01
N GLN A 672 0.23 0.15 14.79
CA GLN A 672 1.29 1.14 14.60
C GLN A 672 1.21 1.71 13.16
N ILE A 673 0.09 2.34 12.82
CA ILE A 673 -0.12 2.97 11.51
C ILE A 673 0.73 4.23 11.40
N ILE A 674 1.42 4.34 10.27
CA ILE A 674 2.03 5.56 9.76
C ILE A 674 1.02 6.19 8.79
N PRO A 675 0.26 7.24 9.15
CA PRO A 675 -0.85 7.75 8.34
C PRO A 675 -0.48 8.12 6.90
N MET A 676 0.73 8.65 6.66
CA MET A 676 1.25 8.95 5.33
C MET A 676 2.62 8.28 5.11
N GLY A 677 2.66 6.95 5.20
CA GLY A 677 3.89 6.16 5.06
C GLY A 677 4.41 6.00 3.62
N THR A 678 3.64 6.41 2.60
CA THR A 678 4.07 6.42 1.19
C THR A 678 4.06 7.83 0.59
N ILE A 679 4.81 8.03 -0.50
CA ILE A 679 4.72 9.26 -1.32
C ILE A 679 3.32 9.53 -1.89
N THR A 680 2.44 8.51 -1.94
CA THR A 680 1.04 8.64 -2.34
C THR A 680 0.12 8.99 -1.18
N ARG A 681 0.72 9.35 -0.02
CA ARG A 681 0.05 9.65 1.27
C ARG A 681 -0.76 8.49 1.83
N ARG A 682 -0.53 7.25 1.39
CA ARG A 682 -1.24 6.07 1.92
C ARG A 682 -0.67 5.69 3.28
N ALA A 683 -1.57 5.23 4.15
CA ALA A 683 -1.22 4.61 5.41
C ALA A 683 -0.34 3.37 5.20
N VAL A 684 0.64 3.16 6.08
CA VAL A 684 1.51 1.98 6.09
C VAL A 684 1.56 1.37 7.48
N GLU A 685 1.38 0.06 7.56
CA GLU A 685 1.63 -0.78 8.73
C GLU A 685 1.90 -2.21 8.20
N ASN A 686 2.73 -2.98 8.90
CA ASN A 686 3.33 -4.21 8.39
C ASN A 686 2.42 -5.44 8.42
N THR A 687 1.30 -5.42 9.13
CA THR A 687 0.54 -6.61 9.58
C THR A 687 -0.91 -6.56 9.11
N TRP A 688 -1.65 -5.55 9.56
CA TRP A 688 -3.07 -5.32 9.33
C TRP A 688 -3.34 -4.75 7.94
N LEU A 689 -2.51 -3.80 7.47
CA LEU A 689 -2.62 -3.26 6.11
C LEU A 689 -2.04 -4.21 5.03
N THR A 690 -1.51 -5.37 5.44
CA THR A 690 -1.11 -6.46 4.54
C THR A 690 -1.87 -7.78 4.80
N ALA A 691 -2.84 -7.76 5.72
CA ALA A 691 -3.58 -8.95 6.15
C ALA A 691 -4.43 -9.53 5.01
N SER A 692 -4.17 -10.78 4.64
CA SER A 692 -4.97 -11.49 3.64
C SER A 692 -6.28 -12.00 4.23
N ASN A 693 -7.31 -12.12 3.41
CA ASN A 693 -8.56 -12.79 3.78
C ASN A 693 -8.32 -14.30 4.03
N ALA A 694 -9.18 -14.90 4.86
CA ALA A 694 -9.16 -16.32 5.19
C ALA A 694 -9.23 -17.21 3.93
N LYS A 695 -8.40 -18.26 3.89
CA LYS A 695 -8.40 -19.26 2.81
C LYS A 695 -8.38 -20.66 3.41
N LYS A 696 -9.30 -21.51 2.94
CA LYS A 696 -9.49 -22.90 3.43
C LYS A 696 -8.22 -23.74 3.40
N ASN A 697 -7.25 -23.41 2.55
CA ASN A 697 -5.96 -24.08 2.41
C ASN A 697 -4.75 -23.33 3.01
N ARG A 698 -4.92 -22.36 3.92
CA ARG A 698 -3.79 -21.62 4.53
C ARG A 698 -3.90 -21.46 6.04
N VAL A 699 -2.86 -21.94 6.73
CA VAL A 699 -2.68 -21.81 8.19
C VAL A 699 -2.57 -20.33 8.56
N GLY A 700 -3.30 -19.91 9.59
CA GLY A 700 -3.29 -18.56 10.16
C GLY A 700 -3.93 -17.48 9.30
N SER A 701 -4.47 -17.80 8.12
CA SER A 701 -5.04 -16.79 7.19
C SER A 701 -6.35 -16.14 7.68
N GLU A 702 -6.94 -16.67 8.75
CA GLU A 702 -8.11 -16.14 9.46
C GLU A 702 -7.83 -14.90 10.32
N LEU A 703 -6.58 -14.39 10.35
CA LEU A 703 -6.11 -13.27 11.17
C LEU A 703 -7.13 -12.12 11.36
N LYS A 704 -7.71 -11.60 10.27
CA LYS A 704 -8.70 -10.51 10.34
C LYS A 704 -9.88 -10.88 11.27
N ALA A 705 -10.42 -12.10 11.15
CA ALA A 705 -11.61 -12.54 11.89
C ALA A 705 -11.36 -12.87 13.38
N MET A 706 -10.11 -12.81 13.83
CA MET A 706 -9.75 -12.87 15.25
C MET A 706 -9.90 -11.49 15.94
N VAL A 707 -10.00 -10.40 15.15
CA VAL A 707 -10.48 -9.11 15.63
C VAL A 707 -12.00 -9.19 15.78
N ARG A 708 -12.49 -8.99 17.00
CA ARG A 708 -13.88 -9.21 17.39
C ARG A 708 -14.42 -8.02 18.16
N ALA A 709 -15.57 -7.52 17.75
CA ALA A 709 -16.24 -6.43 18.44
C ALA A 709 -16.63 -6.85 19.87
N PRO A 710 -16.48 -5.98 20.90
CA PRO A 710 -16.92 -6.27 22.26
C PRO A 710 -18.44 -6.50 22.35
N LYS A 711 -18.91 -7.16 23.41
CA LYS A 711 -20.36 -7.34 23.64
C LYS A 711 -21.06 -5.97 23.66
N GLY A 712 -22.12 -5.82 22.86
CA GLY A 712 -22.83 -4.54 22.69
C GLY A 712 -22.33 -3.67 21.53
N TYR A 713 -21.30 -4.11 20.81
CA TYR A 713 -20.73 -3.40 19.65
C TYR A 713 -20.64 -4.32 18.41
N CYS A 714 -20.65 -3.71 17.23
CA CYS A 714 -20.41 -4.34 15.94
C CYS A 714 -19.48 -3.47 15.08
N PHE A 715 -18.83 -4.08 14.09
CA PHE A 715 -18.20 -3.34 13.00
C PHE A 715 -19.26 -2.93 11.98
N VAL A 716 -19.25 -1.66 11.57
CA VAL A 716 -20.02 -1.12 10.45
C VAL A 716 -19.03 -0.54 9.45
N GLY A 717 -19.17 -0.85 8.17
CA GLY A 717 -18.27 -0.27 7.16
C GLY A 717 -18.53 -0.77 5.76
N ALA A 718 -17.76 -0.27 4.79
CA ALA A 718 -17.93 -0.62 3.38
C ALA A 718 -16.60 -0.63 2.61
N ASP A 719 -16.62 -1.25 1.43
CA ASP A 719 -15.54 -1.25 0.44
C ASP A 719 -15.89 -0.26 -0.68
N VAL A 720 -15.00 0.66 -1.05
CA VAL A 720 -15.28 1.65 -2.10
C VAL A 720 -15.06 1.03 -3.48
N ASP A 721 -16.12 0.43 -4.04
CA ASP A 721 -16.08 -0.26 -5.33
C ASP A 721 -15.35 0.53 -6.43
N SER A 722 -14.24 -0.05 -6.88
CA SER A 722 -13.42 0.44 -8.00
C SER A 722 -12.99 1.92 -7.89
N GLN A 723 -12.77 2.42 -6.66
CA GLN A 723 -12.45 3.82 -6.34
C GLN A 723 -11.45 4.46 -7.33
N GLU A 724 -10.25 3.87 -7.47
CA GLU A 724 -9.18 4.41 -8.32
C GLU A 724 -9.55 4.42 -9.81
N LEU A 725 -10.32 3.43 -10.27
CA LEU A 725 -10.78 3.35 -11.66
C LEU A 725 -11.85 4.40 -11.96
N TRP A 726 -12.78 4.64 -11.03
CA TRP A 726 -13.79 5.68 -11.15
C TRP A 726 -13.17 7.09 -11.12
N ILE A 727 -12.17 7.34 -10.27
CA ILE A 727 -11.42 8.60 -10.29
C ILE A 727 -10.71 8.79 -11.64
N ALA A 728 -10.07 7.74 -12.17
CA ALA A 728 -9.42 7.80 -13.48
C ALA A 728 -10.42 8.01 -14.63
N SER A 729 -11.63 7.45 -14.55
CA SER A 729 -12.67 7.66 -15.55
C SER A 729 -13.25 9.07 -15.49
N LEU A 730 -13.50 9.59 -14.28
CA LEU A 730 -13.98 10.95 -14.04
C LEU A 730 -13.03 12.02 -14.59
N VAL A 731 -11.71 11.83 -14.43
CA VAL A 731 -10.69 12.71 -15.03
C VAL A 731 -10.76 12.73 -16.56
N GLY A 732 -11.17 11.62 -17.20
CA GLY A 732 -11.44 11.57 -18.64
C GLY A 732 -12.75 12.25 -19.02
N ASP A 733 -13.83 11.94 -18.30
CA ASP A 733 -15.19 12.46 -18.51
C ASP A 733 -15.27 14.00 -18.36
N ALA A 734 -14.42 14.58 -17.51
CA ALA A 734 -14.22 16.04 -17.37
C ALA A 734 -13.85 16.77 -18.68
N THR A 735 -13.36 16.05 -19.69
CA THR A 735 -13.08 16.58 -21.04
C THR A 735 -14.36 16.88 -21.82
N PHE A 736 -15.44 16.12 -21.57
CA PHE A 736 -16.75 16.31 -22.19
C PHE A 736 -17.74 17.07 -21.30
N GLY A 737 -17.48 17.12 -19.98
CA GLY A 737 -18.38 17.76 -19.00
C GLY A 737 -19.60 16.91 -18.62
N ILE A 738 -19.62 15.62 -18.97
CA ILE A 738 -20.70 14.68 -18.66
C ILE A 738 -20.13 13.34 -18.16
N HIS A 739 -20.77 12.76 -17.14
CA HIS A 739 -20.43 11.41 -16.66
C HIS A 739 -20.70 10.35 -17.73
N GLY A 740 -19.75 9.42 -17.90
CA GLY A 740 -19.81 8.39 -18.94
C GLY A 740 -19.47 8.89 -20.34
N GLY A 741 -19.06 10.15 -20.50
CA GLY A 741 -18.77 10.75 -21.80
C GLY A 741 -17.63 10.07 -22.57
N ASN A 742 -16.64 9.54 -21.85
CA ASN A 742 -15.55 8.74 -22.38
C ASN A 742 -15.84 7.23 -22.26
N ALA A 743 -15.28 6.41 -23.16
CA ALA A 743 -15.51 4.96 -23.16
C ALA A 743 -15.15 4.28 -21.84
N VAL A 744 -14.10 4.74 -21.13
CA VAL A 744 -13.78 4.21 -19.77
C VAL A 744 -14.86 4.57 -18.75
N GLY A 745 -15.40 5.79 -18.79
CA GLY A 745 -16.51 6.22 -17.92
C GLY A 745 -17.73 5.33 -18.15
N PHE A 746 -18.15 5.18 -19.40
CA PHE A 746 -19.29 4.34 -19.77
C PHE A 746 -19.09 2.87 -19.37
N MET A 747 -17.91 2.28 -19.63
CA MET A 747 -17.57 0.91 -19.22
C MET A 747 -17.48 0.71 -17.70
N THR A 748 -17.33 1.79 -16.92
CA THR A 748 -17.24 1.75 -15.45
C THR A 748 -18.60 1.98 -14.78
N LEU A 749 -19.46 2.82 -15.38
CA LEU A 749 -20.77 3.20 -14.84
C LEU A 749 -21.94 2.31 -15.34
N GLU A 750 -21.93 1.92 -16.61
CA GLU A 750 -23.00 1.16 -17.30
C GLU A 750 -22.50 -0.20 -17.86
N GLY A 751 -21.22 -0.52 -17.64
CA GLY A 751 -20.60 -1.75 -18.13
C GLY A 751 -21.01 -2.98 -17.32
N THR A 752 -21.60 -3.99 -17.96
CA THR A 752 -22.07 -5.22 -17.29
C THR A 752 -21.24 -6.44 -17.66
N LYS A 753 -21.10 -7.35 -16.69
CA LYS A 753 -20.39 -8.64 -16.84
C LYS A 753 -21.10 -9.56 -17.83
N SER A 754 -22.43 -9.53 -17.87
CA SER A 754 -23.28 -10.36 -18.73
C SER A 754 -23.24 -9.95 -20.20
N ALA A 755 -23.24 -8.65 -20.49
CA ALA A 755 -23.10 -8.14 -21.86
C ALA A 755 -21.64 -8.11 -22.35
N GLY A 756 -20.67 -8.43 -21.49
CA GLY A 756 -19.23 -8.32 -21.79
C GLY A 756 -18.76 -6.89 -22.02
N THR A 757 -19.57 -5.88 -21.66
CA THR A 757 -19.28 -4.46 -21.86
C THR A 757 -18.42 -3.86 -20.76
N ASP A 758 -18.27 -4.53 -19.60
CA ASP A 758 -17.36 -4.09 -18.54
C ASP A 758 -15.89 -4.16 -18.97
N LEU A 759 -15.08 -3.23 -18.46
CA LEU A 759 -13.66 -3.05 -18.80
C LEU A 759 -12.83 -4.35 -18.72
N HIS A 760 -13.08 -5.19 -17.71
CA HIS A 760 -12.33 -6.44 -17.52
C HIS A 760 -12.76 -7.51 -18.52
N SER A 761 -14.05 -7.60 -18.87
CA SER A 761 -14.54 -8.52 -19.91
C SER A 761 -14.06 -8.12 -21.30
N ARG A 762 -14.08 -6.82 -21.66
CA ARG A 762 -13.49 -6.33 -22.91
C ARG A 762 -12.00 -6.66 -23.01
N THR A 763 -11.24 -6.48 -21.92
CA THR A 763 -9.80 -6.81 -21.88
C THR A 763 -9.55 -8.32 -21.97
N ALA A 764 -10.34 -9.12 -21.25
CA ALA A 764 -10.30 -10.58 -21.31
C ALA A 764 -10.52 -11.09 -22.74
N GLY A 765 -11.51 -10.54 -23.45
CA GLY A 765 -11.79 -10.88 -24.85
C GLY A 765 -10.68 -10.50 -25.84
N ILE A 766 -9.95 -9.40 -25.62
CA ILE A 766 -8.80 -9.02 -26.46
C ILE A 766 -7.58 -9.93 -26.20
N LEU A 767 -7.35 -10.32 -24.95
CA LEU A 767 -6.19 -11.12 -24.53
C LEU A 767 -6.41 -12.64 -24.62
N GLY A 768 -7.65 -13.12 -24.66
CA GLY A 768 -7.99 -14.54 -24.60
C GLY A 768 -7.76 -15.17 -23.22
N ILE A 769 -7.94 -14.40 -22.13
CA ILE A 769 -7.72 -14.85 -20.74
C ILE A 769 -9.00 -14.76 -19.90
N SER A 770 -8.98 -15.27 -18.66
CA SER A 770 -10.14 -15.15 -17.77
C SER A 770 -10.38 -13.69 -17.33
N ARG A 771 -11.62 -13.35 -16.96
CA ARG A 771 -11.97 -12.02 -16.43
C ARG A 771 -11.20 -11.68 -15.14
N ASN A 772 -10.86 -12.68 -14.31
CA ASN A 772 -10.12 -12.47 -13.07
C ASN A 772 -8.64 -12.13 -13.34
N ASP A 773 -8.03 -12.81 -14.31
CA ASP A 773 -6.67 -12.51 -14.77
C ASP A 773 -6.63 -11.13 -15.45
N ALA A 774 -7.64 -10.81 -16.26
CA ALA A 774 -7.83 -9.49 -16.84
C ALA A 774 -8.08 -8.39 -15.80
N LYS A 775 -8.63 -8.72 -14.62
CA LYS A 775 -8.71 -7.78 -13.48
C LYS A 775 -7.30 -7.43 -13.01
N VAL A 776 -6.50 -8.42 -12.62
CA VAL A 776 -5.10 -8.23 -12.18
C VAL A 776 -4.28 -7.46 -13.24
N PHE A 777 -4.45 -7.82 -14.51
CA PHE A 777 -3.79 -7.20 -15.63
C PHE A 777 -4.18 -5.71 -15.81
N ASN A 778 -5.47 -5.37 -15.74
CA ASN A 778 -5.92 -3.99 -15.95
C ASN A 778 -5.44 -3.02 -14.88
N TYR A 779 -5.46 -3.43 -13.61
CA TYR A 779 -4.90 -2.59 -12.54
C TYR A 779 -3.42 -2.29 -12.83
N GLY A 780 -2.60 -3.32 -13.12
CA GLY A 780 -1.20 -3.10 -13.51
C GLY A 780 -1.02 -2.19 -14.73
N ARG A 781 -1.85 -2.35 -15.77
CA ARG A 781 -1.78 -1.60 -17.04
C ARG A 781 -2.15 -0.12 -16.91
N ILE A 782 -3.20 0.18 -16.14
CA ILE A 782 -3.67 1.57 -15.92
C ILE A 782 -2.60 2.35 -15.15
N TYR A 783 -1.96 1.72 -14.16
CA TYR A 783 -0.83 2.27 -13.40
C TYR A 783 0.51 2.25 -14.16
N GLY A 784 0.48 2.62 -15.44
CA GLY A 784 1.68 2.92 -16.23
C GLY A 784 2.59 1.73 -16.54
N ALA A 785 2.16 0.48 -16.34
CA ALA A 785 2.95 -0.66 -16.80
C ALA A 785 3.13 -0.62 -18.32
N GLY A 786 4.33 -0.97 -18.79
CA GLY A 786 4.70 -0.97 -20.20
C GLY A 786 4.55 -2.34 -20.88
N LEU A 787 4.81 -2.36 -22.18
CA LEU A 787 4.69 -3.55 -23.05
C LEU A 787 5.41 -4.79 -22.48
N LYS A 788 6.63 -4.63 -21.95
CA LYS A 788 7.41 -5.73 -21.36
C LYS A 788 6.69 -6.39 -20.18
N PHE A 789 6.12 -5.61 -19.26
CA PHE A 789 5.37 -6.14 -18.11
C PHE A 789 4.11 -6.88 -18.56
N ALA A 790 3.35 -6.27 -19.47
CA ALA A 790 2.17 -6.91 -20.07
C ALA A 790 2.51 -8.25 -20.73
N ALA A 791 3.63 -8.32 -21.47
CA ALA A 791 4.06 -9.56 -22.11
C ALA A 791 4.54 -10.62 -21.09
N THR A 792 5.23 -10.24 -20.02
CA THR A 792 5.58 -11.19 -18.95
C THR A 792 4.33 -11.72 -18.24
N LEU A 793 3.39 -10.85 -17.90
CA LEU A 793 2.16 -11.22 -17.20
C LEU A 793 1.23 -12.08 -18.06
N LEU A 794 1.11 -11.79 -19.37
CA LEU A 794 0.34 -12.63 -20.29
C LEU A 794 0.92 -14.04 -20.43
N ARG A 795 2.26 -14.19 -20.45
CA ARG A 795 2.95 -15.50 -20.43
C ARG A 795 2.76 -16.26 -19.12
N GLN A 796 2.56 -15.57 -17.99
CA GLN A 796 2.22 -16.24 -16.72
C GLN A 796 0.80 -16.84 -16.76
N PHE A 797 -0.16 -16.17 -17.40
CA PHE A 797 -1.53 -16.68 -17.55
C PHE A 797 -1.68 -17.73 -18.66
N ASN A 798 -0.92 -17.61 -19.74
CA ASN A 798 -0.89 -18.60 -20.82
C ASN A 798 0.55 -18.95 -21.22
N PRO A 799 1.16 -19.97 -20.58
CA PRO A 799 2.54 -20.41 -20.87
C PRO A 799 2.75 -21.00 -22.27
N ALA A 800 1.69 -21.28 -23.04
CA ALA A 800 1.81 -21.82 -24.39
C ALA A 800 2.08 -20.74 -25.46
N LEU A 801 1.95 -19.45 -25.13
CA LEU A 801 2.20 -18.35 -26.07
C LEU A 801 3.70 -18.06 -26.22
N SER A 802 4.18 -18.02 -27.47
CA SER A 802 5.56 -17.60 -27.75
C SER A 802 5.78 -16.12 -27.40
N GLU A 803 7.04 -15.70 -27.24
CA GLU A 803 7.37 -14.29 -26.98
C GLU A 803 6.91 -13.35 -28.12
N LYS A 804 6.98 -13.81 -29.37
CA LYS A 804 6.52 -13.04 -30.54
C LYS A 804 5.00 -12.83 -30.52
N GLU A 805 4.24 -13.90 -30.29
CA GLU A 805 2.77 -13.83 -30.20
C GLU A 805 2.32 -12.99 -29.00
N THR A 806 2.92 -13.23 -27.84
CA THR A 806 2.68 -12.48 -26.61
C THR A 806 2.91 -10.98 -26.83
N THR A 807 4.02 -10.61 -27.46
CA THR A 807 4.35 -9.20 -27.76
C THR A 807 3.36 -8.61 -28.76
N LYS A 808 2.95 -9.38 -29.78
CA LYS A 808 1.93 -8.96 -30.77
C LYS A 808 0.56 -8.73 -30.11
N THR A 809 0.10 -9.64 -29.25
CA THR A 809 -1.17 -9.53 -28.52
C THR A 809 -1.15 -8.37 -27.52
N ALA A 810 -0.06 -8.20 -26.77
CA ALA A 810 0.13 -7.05 -25.89
C ALA A 810 0.12 -5.72 -26.69
N THR A 811 0.80 -5.67 -27.84
CA THR A 811 0.81 -4.48 -28.72
C THR A 811 -0.59 -4.16 -29.24
N LYS A 812 -1.35 -5.17 -29.70
CA LYS A 812 -2.75 -5.03 -30.12
C LYS A 812 -3.62 -4.48 -28.99
N LEU A 813 -3.42 -4.92 -27.75
CA LEU A 813 -4.15 -4.39 -26.61
C LEU A 813 -3.82 -2.91 -26.36
N TYR A 814 -2.54 -2.52 -26.28
CA TYR A 814 -2.19 -1.10 -26.07
C TYR A 814 -2.67 -0.20 -27.20
N ALA A 815 -2.65 -0.67 -28.45
CA ALA A 815 -3.21 0.06 -29.59
C ALA A 815 -4.73 0.26 -29.44
N ASN A 816 -5.48 -0.78 -29.05
CA ASN A 816 -6.93 -0.67 -28.84
C ASN A 816 -7.31 0.19 -27.62
N THR A 817 -6.51 0.16 -26.54
CA THR A 817 -6.82 0.88 -25.29
C THR A 817 -6.20 2.27 -25.22
N LYS A 818 -4.86 2.39 -25.25
CA LYS A 818 -4.18 3.68 -25.19
C LYS A 818 -4.20 4.42 -26.51
N GLY A 819 -4.32 3.72 -27.64
CA GLY A 819 -4.27 4.33 -28.97
C GLY A 819 -2.84 4.59 -29.46
N THR A 820 -2.72 5.45 -30.47
CA THR A 820 -1.45 5.78 -31.14
C THR A 820 -0.92 7.12 -30.66
N LYS A 821 0.32 7.17 -30.14
CA LYS A 821 0.97 8.44 -29.74
C LYS A 821 1.40 9.24 -30.97
N THR A 822 0.94 10.48 -31.06
CA THR A 822 1.07 11.35 -32.23
C THR A 822 1.64 12.71 -31.82
N SER A 823 2.55 13.28 -32.61
CA SER A 823 3.13 14.61 -32.37
C SER A 823 2.80 15.56 -33.52
N LYS A 824 1.94 16.56 -33.28
CA LYS A 824 1.53 17.58 -34.26
C LYS A 824 1.39 18.94 -33.56
N ARG A 825 2.44 19.75 -33.60
CA ARG A 825 2.53 21.05 -32.90
C ARG A 825 1.41 22.05 -33.23
N THR A 826 0.78 21.92 -34.40
CA THR A 826 -0.38 22.74 -34.83
C THR A 826 -1.67 22.42 -34.09
N LEU A 827 -1.79 21.20 -33.54
CA LEU A 827 -2.95 20.74 -32.77
C LEU A 827 -2.69 20.80 -31.27
N HIS A 828 -1.48 20.43 -30.84
CA HIS A 828 -1.08 20.44 -29.44
C HIS A 828 0.44 20.56 -29.33
N LYS A 829 0.92 21.35 -28.35
CA LYS A 829 2.35 21.63 -28.17
C LYS A 829 3.19 20.39 -27.87
N ARG A 830 2.57 19.36 -27.26
CA ARG A 830 3.20 18.10 -26.83
C ARG A 830 2.59 16.88 -27.55
N PRO A 831 3.30 15.73 -27.64
CA PRO A 831 2.73 14.51 -28.18
C PRO A 831 1.52 14.02 -27.36
N PHE A 832 0.50 13.49 -28.02
CA PHE A 832 -0.74 13.02 -27.40
C PHE A 832 -1.18 11.66 -27.98
N TRP A 833 -1.93 10.89 -27.20
CA TRP A 833 -2.56 9.63 -27.58
C TRP A 833 -3.87 9.88 -28.33
N ARG A 834 -4.21 9.04 -29.32
CA ARG A 834 -5.50 9.10 -30.01
C ARG A 834 -6.02 7.75 -30.49
N GLY A 835 -7.35 7.65 -30.63
CA GLY A 835 -8.05 6.53 -31.27
C GLY A 835 -8.24 5.26 -30.43
N GLY A 836 -7.75 5.22 -29.18
CA GLY A 836 -8.00 4.13 -28.25
C GLY A 836 -9.10 4.47 -27.22
N THR A 837 -9.69 3.45 -26.60
CA THR A 837 -10.77 3.62 -25.60
C THR A 837 -10.39 4.45 -24.37
N GLU A 838 -9.10 4.67 -24.14
CA GLU A 838 -8.54 5.31 -22.95
C GLU A 838 -7.61 6.49 -23.29
N SER A 839 -7.49 6.86 -24.58
CA SER A 839 -6.56 7.90 -25.03
C SER A 839 -6.76 9.24 -24.30
N LEU A 840 -8.01 9.66 -24.11
CA LEU A 840 -8.39 10.87 -23.37
C LEU A 840 -7.88 10.84 -21.92
N VAL A 841 -8.08 9.73 -21.22
CA VAL A 841 -7.62 9.53 -19.83
C VAL A 841 -6.09 9.58 -19.77
N PHE A 842 -5.39 8.89 -20.67
CA PHE A 842 -3.93 8.92 -20.68
C PHE A 842 -3.35 10.29 -21.04
N ASN A 843 -4.00 11.06 -21.91
CA ASN A 843 -3.61 12.44 -22.17
C ASN A 843 -3.74 13.32 -20.93
N LYS A 844 -4.88 13.24 -20.23
CA LYS A 844 -5.07 13.97 -18.96
C LYS A 844 -4.11 13.54 -17.86
N LEU A 845 -3.83 12.25 -17.72
CA LEU A 845 -2.87 11.76 -16.72
C LEU A 845 -1.42 12.11 -17.06
N GLU A 846 -1.03 12.11 -18.34
CA GLU A 846 0.28 12.64 -18.75
C GLU A 846 0.35 14.17 -18.53
N GLU A 847 -0.71 14.93 -18.85
CA GLU A 847 -0.80 16.38 -18.61
C GLU A 847 -0.61 16.71 -17.12
N PHE A 848 -1.34 16.04 -16.22
CA PHE A 848 -1.15 16.10 -14.77
C PHE A 848 0.30 15.78 -14.36
N ALA A 849 0.84 14.67 -14.87
CA ALA A 849 2.15 14.17 -14.53
C ALA A 849 3.30 14.97 -15.16
N GLU A 850 3.04 15.91 -16.07
CA GLU A 850 4.02 16.82 -16.66
C GLU A 850 3.96 18.25 -16.10
N GLN A 851 3.04 18.55 -15.16
CA GLN A 851 3.06 19.81 -14.41
C GLN A 851 4.35 19.96 -13.61
N GLU A 852 4.70 21.21 -13.27
CA GLU A 852 5.87 21.48 -12.42
C GLU A 852 5.65 21.00 -10.98
N ARG A 853 4.54 21.44 -10.37
CA ARG A 853 4.06 21.02 -9.06
C ARG A 853 2.68 20.35 -9.20
N PRO A 854 2.61 19.07 -9.64
CA PRO A 854 1.36 18.31 -9.71
C PRO A 854 0.60 18.35 -8.38
N ARG A 855 -0.72 18.53 -8.47
CA ARG A 855 -1.65 18.51 -7.34
C ARG A 855 -2.80 17.54 -7.61
N THR A 856 -3.38 16.97 -6.57
CA THR A 856 -4.62 16.18 -6.71
C THR A 856 -5.78 17.06 -7.17
N PRO A 857 -6.71 16.56 -8.00
CA PRO A 857 -7.84 17.33 -8.52
C PRO A 857 -8.77 17.86 -7.42
N VAL A 858 -8.93 17.12 -6.32
CA VAL A 858 -9.91 17.44 -5.27
C VAL A 858 -9.29 18.26 -4.16
N LEU A 859 -8.47 17.70 -3.24
CA LEU A 859 -7.94 18.49 -2.10
C LEU A 859 -6.74 19.39 -2.47
N GLY A 860 -6.26 19.35 -3.71
CA GLY A 860 -5.12 20.17 -4.16
C GLY A 860 -3.79 19.75 -3.53
N ALA A 861 -3.69 18.54 -2.99
CA ALA A 861 -2.50 18.03 -2.33
C ALA A 861 -1.36 17.81 -3.34
N GLY A 862 -0.19 18.41 -3.07
CA GLY A 862 0.98 18.39 -3.94
C GLY A 862 1.79 17.10 -3.87
N ILE A 863 2.55 16.83 -4.93
CA ILE A 863 3.57 15.76 -4.94
C ILE A 863 4.81 16.17 -4.13
N THR A 864 5.48 15.19 -3.53
CA THR A 864 6.81 15.33 -2.89
C THR A 864 7.81 16.08 -3.78
N GLU A 865 8.67 16.90 -3.18
CA GLU A 865 9.73 17.64 -3.89
C GLU A 865 10.59 16.72 -4.75
N ALA A 866 10.88 15.51 -4.26
CA ALA A 866 11.68 14.50 -4.94
C ALA A 866 11.11 14.04 -6.31
N LEU A 867 9.88 14.41 -6.66
CA LEU A 867 9.21 14.09 -7.93
C LEU A 867 8.61 15.33 -8.64
N MET A 868 9.00 16.55 -8.24
CA MET A 868 8.69 17.76 -9.00
C MET A 868 9.54 17.82 -10.29
N SER A 869 8.98 18.34 -11.39
CA SER A 869 9.64 18.26 -12.70
C SER A 869 10.97 19.01 -12.78
N ARG A 870 11.17 20.00 -11.89
CA ARG A 870 12.39 20.82 -11.79
C ARG A 870 13.60 20.07 -11.23
N TYR A 871 13.41 18.94 -10.54
CA TYR A 871 14.48 18.15 -9.91
C TYR A 871 14.73 16.79 -10.57
N ILE A 872 14.03 16.48 -11.66
CA ILE A 872 14.13 15.22 -12.41
C ILE A 872 14.37 15.49 -13.89
N GLY A 873 15.11 14.60 -14.56
CA GLY A 873 15.31 14.67 -16.01
C GLY A 873 13.99 14.64 -16.80
N LYS A 874 13.97 15.19 -18.02
CA LYS A 874 12.77 15.26 -18.86
C LYS A 874 12.18 13.87 -19.12
N GLY A 875 10.93 13.65 -18.70
CA GLY A 875 10.26 12.34 -18.78
C GLY A 875 10.66 11.33 -17.69
N GLY A 876 11.60 11.70 -16.81
CA GLY A 876 12.00 10.91 -15.65
C GLY A 876 10.81 10.59 -14.75
N TYR A 877 10.75 9.34 -14.27
CA TYR A 877 9.72 8.84 -13.34
C TYR A 877 8.25 9.09 -13.74
N LEU A 878 7.93 9.37 -15.01
CA LEU A 878 6.57 9.72 -15.48
C LEU A 878 5.51 8.70 -15.05
N THR A 879 5.82 7.40 -15.14
CA THR A 879 4.92 6.32 -14.67
C THR A 879 4.65 6.39 -13.17
N SER A 880 5.64 6.77 -12.35
CA SER A 880 5.43 6.98 -10.92
C SER A 880 4.57 8.21 -10.62
N ARG A 881 4.70 9.29 -11.40
CA ARG A 881 3.92 10.53 -11.27
C ARG A 881 2.45 10.33 -11.67
N ILE A 882 2.19 9.58 -12.75
CA ILE A 882 0.83 9.14 -13.16
C ILE A 882 0.17 8.32 -12.04
N ASN A 883 0.88 7.33 -11.51
CA ASN A 883 0.36 6.47 -10.44
C ASN A 883 0.09 7.26 -9.17
N TRP A 884 0.95 8.23 -8.86
CA TRP A 884 0.76 9.13 -7.74
C TRP A 884 -0.53 9.95 -7.87
N ALA A 885 -0.85 10.49 -9.05
CA ALA A 885 -2.03 11.31 -9.24
C ALA A 885 -3.33 10.56 -8.87
N ILE A 886 -3.50 9.32 -9.33
CA ILE A 886 -4.67 8.49 -9.00
C ILE A 886 -4.64 8.00 -7.54
N GLN A 887 -3.53 7.44 -7.08
CA GLN A 887 -3.46 6.85 -5.73
C GLN A 887 -3.57 7.89 -4.62
N SER A 888 -2.99 9.08 -4.82
CA SER A 888 -3.11 10.22 -3.91
C SER A 888 -4.53 10.78 -3.93
N SER A 889 -5.23 10.76 -5.07
CA SER A 889 -6.65 11.11 -5.12
C SER A 889 -7.54 10.10 -4.37
N GLY A 890 -7.18 8.81 -4.36
CA GLY A 890 -7.84 7.82 -3.50
C GLY A 890 -7.67 8.10 -1.99
N VAL A 891 -6.57 8.74 -1.60
CA VAL A 891 -6.36 9.20 -0.21
C VAL A 891 -7.21 10.45 0.10
N ASP A 892 -7.35 11.38 -0.85
CA ASP A 892 -8.29 12.51 -0.69
C ASP A 892 -9.72 12.03 -0.43
N TYR A 893 -10.16 11.00 -1.16
CA TYR A 893 -11.46 10.35 -0.96
C TYR A 893 -11.61 9.80 0.47
N LEU A 894 -10.60 9.08 0.97
CA LEU A 894 -10.61 8.54 2.32
C LEU A 894 -10.68 9.65 3.39
N HIS A 895 -9.92 10.74 3.21
CA HIS A 895 -9.95 11.87 4.14
C HIS A 895 -11.32 12.55 4.20
N LEU A 896 -11.95 12.77 3.04
CA LEU A 896 -13.29 13.34 2.94
C LEU A 896 -14.33 12.45 3.64
N LEU A 897 -14.28 11.13 3.39
CA LEU A 897 -15.18 10.16 4.01
C LEU A 897 -15.04 10.13 5.54
N ILE A 898 -13.82 10.18 6.06
CA ILE A 898 -13.54 10.25 7.51
C ILE A 898 -14.09 11.55 8.12
N VAL A 899 -13.86 12.70 7.48
CA VAL A 899 -14.31 14.00 8.00
C VAL A 899 -15.83 14.13 7.94
N SER A 900 -16.50 13.69 6.86
CA SER A 900 -17.97 13.59 6.81
C SER A 900 -18.52 12.71 7.92
N MET A 901 -17.93 11.53 8.13
CA MET A 901 -18.37 10.62 9.18
C MET A 901 -18.18 11.23 10.57
N ASN A 902 -17.07 11.92 10.85
CA ASN A 902 -16.86 12.62 12.12
C ASN A 902 -17.93 13.70 12.37
N TYR A 903 -18.28 14.49 11.35
CA TYR A 903 -19.37 15.49 11.45
C TYR A 903 -20.73 14.83 11.71
N LEU A 904 -21.08 13.78 10.96
CA LEU A 904 -22.35 13.04 11.12
C LEU A 904 -22.43 12.36 12.49
N ILE A 905 -21.33 11.79 12.98
CA ILE A 905 -21.21 11.18 14.31
C ILE A 905 -21.49 12.20 15.42
N LYS A 906 -20.86 13.38 15.36
CA LYS A 906 -21.15 14.50 16.28
C LYS A 906 -22.61 14.92 16.20
N ARG A 907 -23.08 15.33 15.01
CA ARG A 907 -24.40 15.92 14.77
C ARG A 907 -25.56 15.03 15.20
N TYR A 908 -25.43 13.72 15.02
CA TYR A 908 -26.50 12.75 15.31
C TYR A 908 -26.27 11.95 16.61
N ARG A 909 -25.21 12.26 17.39
CA ARG A 909 -24.77 11.52 18.58
C ARG A 909 -24.76 10.00 18.34
N ILE A 910 -24.08 9.58 17.29
CA ILE A 910 -23.88 8.16 16.95
C ILE A 910 -22.68 7.63 17.74
N GLU A 911 -22.84 6.57 18.54
CA GLU A 911 -21.71 5.95 19.23
C GLU A 911 -20.85 5.10 18.28
N ALA A 912 -19.95 5.77 17.56
CA ALA A 912 -19.01 5.14 16.62
C ALA A 912 -17.57 5.68 16.77
N ARG A 913 -16.58 4.80 16.58
CA ARG A 913 -15.15 5.13 16.48
C ARG A 913 -14.53 4.47 15.26
N LEU A 914 -13.60 5.15 14.57
CA LEU A 914 -12.84 4.55 13.48
C LEU A 914 -11.98 3.38 13.99
N ALA A 915 -12.23 2.17 13.49
CA ALA A 915 -11.49 0.99 13.91
C ALA A 915 -10.22 0.81 13.06
N ILE A 916 -10.38 0.73 11.72
CA ILE A 916 -9.27 0.65 10.77
C ILE A 916 -9.71 1.02 9.35
N THR A 917 -8.74 1.48 8.55
CA THR A 917 -8.86 1.71 7.09
C THR A 917 -7.86 0.79 6.37
N VAL A 918 -8.31 -0.09 5.47
CA VAL A 918 -7.46 -1.03 4.74
C VAL A 918 -7.68 -0.88 3.23
N HIS A 919 -6.74 -0.22 2.54
CA HIS A 919 -6.88 0.15 1.14
C HIS A 919 -8.13 1.02 0.89
N ASP A 920 -9.15 0.47 0.24
CA ASP A 920 -10.48 1.00 -0.07
C ASP A 920 -11.56 0.59 0.96
N GLU A 921 -11.25 -0.30 1.91
CA GLU A 921 -12.13 -0.73 3.00
C GLU A 921 -12.05 0.24 4.20
N ILE A 922 -13.18 0.79 4.65
CA ILE A 922 -13.28 1.57 5.90
C ILE A 922 -14.21 0.86 6.89
N ARG A 923 -13.77 0.70 8.15
CA ARG A 923 -14.57 0.04 9.20
C ARG A 923 -14.57 0.87 10.50
N TYR A 924 -15.76 1.10 11.04
CA TYR A 924 -16.03 1.73 12.33
C TYR A 924 -16.48 0.69 13.34
N LEU A 925 -16.07 0.84 14.60
CA LEU A 925 -16.66 0.13 15.74
C LEU A 925 -17.84 0.97 16.24
N VAL A 926 -19.05 0.39 16.23
CA VAL A 926 -20.32 1.09 16.51
C VAL A 926 -21.11 0.33 17.58
N ARG A 927 -21.82 1.05 18.46
CA ARG A 927 -22.75 0.41 19.41
C ARG A 927 -23.90 -0.26 18.66
N ASP A 928 -24.34 -1.44 19.10
CA ASP A 928 -25.37 -2.26 18.44
C ASP A 928 -26.67 -1.49 18.12
N GLY A 929 -27.08 -0.53 18.96
CA GLY A 929 -28.28 0.29 18.75
C GLY A 929 -28.15 1.34 17.65
N ASP A 930 -26.93 1.75 17.30
CA ASP A 930 -26.65 2.79 16.29
C ASP A 930 -26.23 2.21 14.94
N ARG A 931 -26.12 0.89 14.80
CA ARG A 931 -25.55 0.21 13.63
C ARG A 931 -26.15 0.65 12.28
N TYR A 932 -27.47 0.83 12.21
CA TYR A 932 -28.17 1.23 10.98
C TYR A 932 -28.09 2.74 10.74
N ARG A 933 -28.11 3.56 11.80
CA ARG A 933 -27.86 5.01 11.74
C ARG A 933 -26.44 5.29 11.21
N ALA A 934 -25.44 4.57 11.72
CA ALA A 934 -24.06 4.64 11.25
C ALA A 934 -23.90 4.15 9.80
N ALA A 935 -24.63 3.11 9.39
CA ALA A 935 -24.65 2.65 8.00
C ALA A 935 -25.25 3.70 7.05
N LEU A 936 -26.32 4.39 7.45
CA LEU A 936 -26.93 5.45 6.65
C LEU A 936 -26.03 6.69 6.60
N ALA A 937 -25.41 7.08 7.72
CA ALA A 937 -24.40 8.13 7.75
C ALA A 937 -23.22 7.82 6.80
N LEU A 938 -22.78 6.56 6.72
CA LEU A 938 -21.71 6.15 5.82
C LEU A 938 -22.11 6.25 4.34
N GLN A 939 -23.34 5.88 3.99
CA GLN A 939 -23.88 6.10 2.64
C GLN A 939 -23.93 7.61 2.29
N VAL A 940 -24.44 8.45 3.20
CA VAL A 940 -24.47 9.92 3.03
C VAL A 940 -23.06 10.50 2.82
N ALA A 941 -22.09 10.10 3.65
CA ALA A 941 -20.71 10.54 3.55
C ALA A 941 -20.07 10.18 2.19
N ASN A 942 -20.40 9.01 1.64
CA ASN A 942 -19.94 8.57 0.33
C ASN A 942 -20.56 9.37 -0.82
N VAL A 943 -21.87 9.65 -0.74
CA VAL A 943 -22.58 10.49 -1.71
C VAL A 943 -21.96 11.90 -1.75
N TRP A 944 -21.75 12.54 -0.60
CA TRP A 944 -21.08 13.84 -0.51
C TRP A 944 -19.66 13.81 -1.06
N THR A 945 -18.86 12.80 -0.70
CA THR A 945 -17.49 12.65 -1.20
C THR A 945 -17.48 12.53 -2.72
N ARG A 946 -18.33 11.69 -3.30
CA ARG A 946 -18.38 11.50 -4.76
C ARG A 946 -18.90 12.74 -5.50
N ALA A 947 -19.89 13.44 -4.94
CA ALA A 947 -20.37 14.69 -5.49
C ALA A 947 -19.29 15.77 -5.48
N MET A 948 -18.47 15.87 -4.42
CA MET A 948 -17.34 16.82 -4.38
C MET A 948 -16.30 16.50 -5.46
N PHE A 949 -15.99 15.22 -5.69
CA PHE A 949 -15.13 14.80 -6.80
C PHE A 949 -15.69 15.23 -8.16
N ALA A 950 -16.99 15.05 -8.40
CA ALA A 950 -17.65 15.45 -9.64
C ALA A 950 -17.63 16.98 -9.84
N GLN A 951 -17.99 17.75 -8.81
CA GLN A 951 -17.96 19.22 -8.85
C GLN A 951 -16.53 19.76 -9.09
N GLN A 952 -15.50 19.19 -8.45
CA GLN A 952 -14.10 19.59 -8.68
C GLN A 952 -13.57 19.17 -10.06
N ALA A 953 -14.18 18.18 -10.72
CA ALA A 953 -13.96 17.87 -12.13
C ALA A 953 -14.69 18.86 -13.08
N GLY A 954 -15.64 19.65 -12.57
CA GLY A 954 -16.50 20.54 -13.33
C GLY A 954 -17.73 19.84 -13.91
N ILE A 955 -18.33 18.91 -13.16
CA ILE A 955 -19.59 18.23 -13.49
C ILE A 955 -20.51 18.31 -12.27
N ASP A 956 -21.50 19.22 -12.29
CA ASP A 956 -22.47 19.40 -11.20
C ASP A 956 -23.64 18.40 -11.29
N ASP A 957 -23.31 17.11 -11.34
CA ASP A 957 -24.24 15.97 -11.23
C ASP A 957 -23.48 14.71 -10.75
N LEU A 958 -24.20 13.61 -10.49
CA LEU A 958 -23.58 12.34 -10.10
C LEU A 958 -24.41 11.12 -10.59
N PRO A 959 -23.79 10.05 -11.12
CA PRO A 959 -24.49 8.83 -11.49
C PRO A 959 -25.02 8.07 -10.27
N GLN A 960 -26.26 7.56 -10.33
CA GLN A 960 -26.84 6.77 -9.24
C GLN A 960 -26.05 5.49 -8.99
N SER A 961 -25.54 4.84 -10.04
CA SER A 961 -24.82 3.56 -9.98
C SER A 961 -23.52 3.60 -9.17
N CYS A 962 -22.96 4.80 -8.94
CA CYS A 962 -21.76 4.96 -8.14
C CYS A 962 -21.97 5.79 -6.86
N ALA A 963 -23.07 6.55 -6.75
CA ALA A 963 -23.35 7.43 -5.62
C ALA A 963 -23.38 6.71 -4.26
N TYR A 964 -23.90 5.47 -4.24
CA TYR A 964 -24.04 4.64 -3.04
C TYR A 964 -23.02 3.50 -3.05
N PHE A 965 -22.66 3.00 -1.86
CA PHE A 965 -21.97 1.71 -1.75
C PHE A 965 -22.88 0.58 -2.22
N SER A 966 -22.31 -0.42 -2.90
CA SER A 966 -23.04 -1.65 -3.28
C SER A 966 -23.70 -2.31 -2.07
N ALA A 967 -23.01 -2.33 -0.93
CA ALA A 967 -23.57 -2.63 0.37
C ALA A 967 -22.74 -2.02 1.51
N VAL A 968 -23.35 -1.84 2.67
CA VAL A 968 -22.67 -1.59 3.95
C VAL A 968 -22.75 -2.86 4.79
N ASP A 969 -21.59 -3.34 5.25
CA ASP A 969 -21.46 -4.53 6.07
C ASP A 969 -21.59 -4.19 7.56
N ILE A 970 -22.30 -5.04 8.29
CA ILE A 970 -22.51 -5.00 9.73
C ILE A 970 -22.17 -6.38 10.32
N ASP A 971 -21.11 -6.47 11.12
CA ASP A 971 -20.54 -7.75 11.57
C ASP A 971 -20.01 -7.71 13.01
N ARG A 972 -19.89 -8.86 13.67
CA ARG A 972 -19.20 -9.01 14.96
C ARG A 972 -17.71 -9.26 14.80
N VAL A 973 -17.26 -9.69 13.63
CA VAL A 973 -15.83 -9.96 13.32
C VAL A 973 -15.35 -9.12 12.14
N LEU A 974 -14.07 -8.80 12.10
CA LEU A 974 -13.49 -8.11 10.95
C LEU A 974 -13.22 -9.11 9.80
N ARG A 975 -13.97 -9.01 8.70
CA ARG A 975 -13.72 -9.77 7.45
C ARG A 975 -14.09 -8.92 6.23
N LYS A 976 -13.74 -9.41 5.03
CA LYS A 976 -14.03 -8.68 3.78
C LYS A 976 -15.51 -8.79 3.41
N GLU A 977 -16.01 -10.01 3.27
CA GLU A 977 -17.42 -10.29 2.95
C GLU A 977 -18.05 -10.97 4.17
N VAL A 978 -19.25 -10.52 4.58
CA VAL A 978 -19.88 -10.97 5.85
C VAL A 978 -20.36 -12.41 5.84
N ASP A 979 -20.44 -13.05 4.67
CA ASP A 979 -20.84 -14.46 4.51
C ASP A 979 -19.64 -15.43 4.54
N MET A 980 -18.40 -14.93 4.56
CA MET A 980 -17.21 -15.78 4.67
C MET A 980 -17.18 -16.52 6.02
N GLU A 981 -17.37 -17.83 5.99
CA GLU A 981 -17.30 -18.73 7.15
C GLU A 981 -15.95 -18.69 7.90
N CYS A 982 -14.90 -18.13 7.29
CA CYS A 982 -13.53 -18.02 7.82
C CYS A 982 -12.86 -19.34 8.27
N VAL A 983 -13.33 -20.49 7.76
CA VAL A 983 -12.74 -21.81 8.03
C VAL A 983 -11.36 -21.94 7.38
N THR A 984 -10.37 -22.36 8.17
CA THR A 984 -8.97 -22.61 7.78
C THR A 984 -8.41 -23.85 8.53
N PRO A 985 -7.20 -24.35 8.21
CA PRO A 985 -6.62 -25.50 8.91
C PRO A 985 -6.35 -25.27 10.41
N SER A 986 -6.21 -24.00 10.83
CA SER A 986 -6.03 -23.59 12.23
C SER A 986 -7.33 -23.11 12.90
N HIS A 987 -8.37 -22.82 12.12
CA HIS A 987 -9.70 -22.43 12.58
C HIS A 987 -10.79 -23.27 11.89
N PRO A 988 -11.09 -24.49 12.38
CA PRO A 988 -12.06 -25.38 11.73
C PRO A 988 -13.52 -24.97 11.95
N THR A 989 -13.81 -24.16 12.98
CA THR A 989 -15.16 -23.71 13.32
C THR A 989 -15.62 -22.60 12.38
N ALA A 990 -16.78 -22.76 11.75
CA ALA A 990 -17.36 -21.72 10.92
C ALA A 990 -17.86 -20.54 11.76
N ILE A 991 -17.54 -19.32 11.36
CA ILE A 991 -18.07 -18.09 11.95
C ILE A 991 -19.39 -17.72 11.27
N ALA A 992 -20.45 -17.57 12.07
CA ALA A 992 -21.79 -17.20 11.58
C ALA A 992 -21.75 -15.90 10.72
N PRO A 993 -22.59 -15.78 9.68
CA PRO A 993 -22.57 -14.63 8.79
C PRO A 993 -23.07 -13.34 9.47
N GLY A 994 -22.56 -12.20 9.02
CA GLY A 994 -23.07 -10.87 9.38
C GLY A 994 -24.23 -10.43 8.49
N GLU A 995 -24.59 -9.15 8.58
CA GLU A 995 -25.61 -8.51 7.75
C GLU A 995 -24.92 -7.59 6.73
N SER A 996 -25.35 -7.57 5.47
CA SER A 996 -24.84 -6.66 4.44
C SER A 996 -26.04 -6.03 3.74
N LEU A 997 -26.11 -4.71 3.75
CA LEU A 997 -27.29 -3.93 3.34
C LEU A 997 -26.97 -3.02 2.18
N ASP A 998 -27.67 -3.21 1.06
CA ASP A 998 -27.76 -2.19 0.02
C ASP A 998 -28.59 -0.97 0.50
N MET A 999 -28.57 0.11 -0.29
CA MET A 999 -29.25 1.35 0.07
C MET A 999 -30.77 1.18 0.24
N THR A 1000 -31.41 0.31 -0.55
CA THR A 1000 -32.86 0.07 -0.46
C THR A 1000 -33.23 -0.69 0.80
N ALA A 1001 -32.53 -1.79 1.10
CA ALA A 1001 -32.71 -2.58 2.31
C ALA A 1001 -32.40 -1.78 3.60
N LEU A 1002 -31.56 -0.75 3.50
CA LEU A 1002 -31.26 0.17 4.61
C LEU A 1002 -32.38 1.21 4.82
N LEU A 1003 -32.97 1.77 3.76
CA LEU A 1003 -34.12 2.68 3.86
C LEU A 1003 -35.35 1.96 4.45
N ASP A 1004 -35.53 0.68 4.11
CA ASP A 1004 -36.62 -0.17 4.63
C ASP A 1004 -36.48 -0.54 6.12
N LYS A 1005 -35.36 -0.17 6.78
CA LYS A 1005 -35.25 -0.20 8.25
C LYS A 1005 -36.08 0.90 8.93
N GLY A 1006 -36.55 1.90 8.19
CA GLY A 1006 -37.40 2.97 8.71
C GLY A 1006 -36.72 3.73 9.85
N ASP A 1007 -37.41 3.85 10.97
CA ASP A 1007 -36.96 4.62 12.14
C ASP A 1007 -35.65 4.11 12.75
N GLU A 1008 -35.29 2.82 12.62
CA GLU A 1008 -34.02 2.29 13.13
C GLU A 1008 -32.78 2.86 12.40
N ALA A 1009 -32.94 3.32 11.15
CA ALA A 1009 -31.87 3.95 10.37
C ALA A 1009 -31.92 5.49 10.42
N ARG A 1010 -32.98 6.09 10.97
CA ARG A 1010 -33.26 7.53 10.88
C ARG A 1010 -32.15 8.39 11.52
N LEU A 1011 -31.64 9.34 10.73
CA LEU A 1011 -30.73 10.39 11.19
C LEU A 1011 -31.55 11.58 11.74
N ASP A 1012 -32.13 11.41 12.93
CA ASP A 1012 -32.96 12.43 13.57
C ASP A 1012 -32.16 13.70 13.94
N PRO A 1013 -32.46 14.87 13.34
CA PRO A 1013 -31.78 16.13 13.66
C PRO A 1013 -31.97 16.60 15.11
N ALA A 1014 -33.03 16.17 15.81
CA ALA A 1014 -33.29 16.56 17.19
C ALA A 1014 -32.47 15.75 18.22
N ALA A 1015 -31.85 14.64 17.81
CA ALA A 1015 -31.13 13.75 18.71
C ALA A 1015 -29.78 14.32 19.20
N GLY A 1016 -29.22 15.31 18.51
CA GLY A 1016 -27.87 15.83 18.75
C GLY A 1016 -27.77 17.35 18.82
N GLU A 1017 -26.57 17.81 19.15
CA GLU A 1017 -26.21 19.23 19.16
C GLU A 1017 -25.50 19.52 17.84
N ALA A 1018 -26.01 20.49 17.08
CA ALA A 1018 -25.46 20.81 15.77
C ALA A 1018 -24.10 21.49 15.93
N PRO A 1019 -23.03 21.03 15.26
CA PRO A 1019 -21.76 21.77 15.25
C PRO A 1019 -21.95 23.17 14.67
N GLU A 1020 -21.43 24.19 15.37
CA GLU A 1020 -21.53 25.60 14.96
C GLU A 1020 -20.51 25.91 13.85
N LEU A 1021 -20.97 25.93 12.59
CA LEU A 1021 -20.10 26.09 11.41
C LEU A 1021 -20.22 27.47 10.73
N ASP A 1022 -21.19 28.29 11.14
CA ASP A 1022 -21.48 29.58 10.49
C ASP A 1022 -20.38 30.62 10.68
N GLY A 1023 -19.61 30.54 11.78
CA GLY A 1023 -18.45 31.40 12.04
C GLY A 1023 -17.20 31.08 11.21
N ILE A 1024 -17.20 29.98 10.45
CA ILE A 1024 -16.03 29.54 9.67
C ILE A 1024 -16.02 30.25 8.31
N ALA A 1025 -15.08 31.17 8.13
CA ALA A 1025 -14.85 31.86 6.86
C ALA A 1025 -14.37 30.88 5.77
N TYR A 1026 -14.89 31.05 4.55
CA TYR A 1026 -14.48 30.29 3.36
C TYR A 1026 -14.15 31.25 2.22
N SER A 1027 -13.02 30.99 1.56
CA SER A 1027 -12.59 31.68 0.35
C SER A 1027 -12.69 30.72 -0.84
N PRO A 1028 -13.54 31.00 -1.85
CA PRO A 1028 -13.65 30.15 -3.04
C PRO A 1028 -12.30 29.92 -3.73
N ARG A 1029 -11.99 28.65 -4.02
CA ARG A 1029 -10.76 28.24 -4.72
C ARG A 1029 -11.06 27.82 -6.15
N VAL A 1030 -10.11 28.08 -7.06
CA VAL A 1030 -10.19 27.58 -8.44
C VAL A 1030 -9.88 26.07 -8.45
N PRO A 1031 -10.75 25.22 -9.03
CA PRO A 1031 -10.48 23.78 -9.15
C PRO A 1031 -9.21 23.50 -9.98
N VAL A 1032 -8.40 22.53 -9.57
CA VAL A 1032 -7.15 22.18 -10.28
C VAL A 1032 -7.42 21.78 -11.73
N MET A 1033 -8.52 21.06 -11.98
CA MET A 1033 -8.98 20.68 -13.32
C MET A 1033 -9.39 21.88 -14.20
N GLN A 1034 -9.79 23.00 -13.60
CA GLN A 1034 -10.07 24.23 -14.34
C GLN A 1034 -8.76 24.92 -14.74
N THR A 1035 -7.85 25.14 -13.80
CA THR A 1035 -6.53 25.74 -14.08
C THR A 1035 -5.75 24.96 -15.14
N MET A 1036 -5.89 23.63 -15.17
CA MET A 1036 -5.34 22.79 -16.24
C MET A 1036 -5.93 23.14 -17.62
N ARG A 1037 -7.27 23.12 -17.75
CA ARG A 1037 -7.98 23.44 -19.01
C ARG A 1037 -7.63 24.83 -19.55
N GLU A 1038 -7.46 25.80 -18.66
CA GLU A 1038 -7.02 27.16 -18.98
C GLU A 1038 -5.56 27.22 -19.45
N THR A 1039 -4.67 26.43 -18.83
CA THR A 1039 -3.23 26.38 -19.16
C THR A 1039 -2.96 25.57 -20.45
N SER A 1040 -3.72 24.50 -20.68
CA SER A 1040 -3.61 23.63 -21.86
C SER A 1040 -4.07 24.32 -23.14
N GLY A 1041 -5.06 25.20 -23.03
CA GLY A 1041 -5.73 25.83 -24.16
C GLY A 1041 -6.58 24.83 -24.94
N GLU A 1042 -7.32 23.97 -24.25
CA GLU A 1042 -8.13 22.90 -24.84
C GLU A 1042 -9.14 23.41 -25.87
N SER A 1043 -8.80 23.22 -27.14
CA SER A 1043 -9.68 23.51 -28.26
C SER A 1043 -10.54 22.30 -28.61
N LEU A 1044 -11.74 22.55 -29.14
CA LEU A 1044 -12.59 21.52 -29.76
C LEU A 1044 -11.84 20.75 -30.87
N SER A 1045 -10.91 21.41 -31.58
CA SER A 1045 -10.07 20.74 -32.58
C SER A 1045 -9.06 19.75 -31.95
N PHE A 1046 -8.54 20.03 -30.76
CA PHE A 1046 -7.68 19.09 -30.03
C PHE A 1046 -8.46 17.88 -29.51
N ILE A 1047 -9.66 18.10 -28.94
CA ILE A 1047 -10.52 16.99 -28.47
C ILE A 1047 -10.90 16.08 -29.65
N ARG A 1048 -11.33 16.65 -30.78
CA ARG A 1048 -11.59 15.90 -32.02
C ARG A 1048 -10.35 15.14 -32.51
N ALA A 1049 -9.15 15.73 -32.44
CA ALA A 1049 -7.90 15.06 -32.84
C ALA A 1049 -7.51 13.87 -31.94
N GLN A 1050 -7.93 13.85 -30.67
CA GLN A 1050 -7.74 12.71 -29.76
C GLN A 1050 -8.69 11.54 -30.10
N LEU A 1051 -9.85 11.83 -30.70
CA LEU A 1051 -10.81 10.82 -31.19
C LEU A 1051 -10.49 10.32 -32.60
N ALA A 1052 -9.73 11.10 -33.37
CA ALA A 1052 -9.51 10.90 -34.81
C ALA A 1052 -8.62 9.70 -35.16
N ASN A 1053 -9.06 8.92 -36.15
CA ASN A 1053 -8.22 7.96 -36.86
C ASN A 1053 -7.22 8.68 -37.78
N ASP A 1054 -6.36 7.92 -38.47
CA ASP A 1054 -5.29 8.50 -39.29
C ASP A 1054 -5.83 9.35 -40.46
N GLU A 1055 -6.86 8.90 -41.15
CA GLU A 1055 -7.44 9.59 -42.31
C GLU A 1055 -8.16 10.88 -41.89
N GLU A 1056 -8.92 10.80 -40.79
CA GLU A 1056 -9.60 11.93 -40.15
C GLU A 1056 -8.60 13.00 -39.72
N LEU A 1057 -7.51 12.63 -39.06
CA LEU A 1057 -6.46 13.56 -38.66
C LEU A 1057 -5.87 14.29 -39.88
N HIS A 1058 -5.61 13.57 -40.98
CA HIS A 1058 -5.12 14.18 -42.23
C HIS A 1058 -6.18 15.06 -42.92
N LYS A 1059 -7.48 14.79 -42.73
CA LYS A 1059 -8.58 15.66 -43.19
C LYS A 1059 -8.63 16.95 -42.36
N MET A 1060 -8.66 16.85 -41.03
CA MET A 1060 -8.66 18.00 -40.12
C MET A 1060 -7.42 18.90 -40.32
N MET A 1061 -6.24 18.31 -40.53
CA MET A 1061 -5.02 19.07 -40.85
C MET A 1061 -5.10 19.80 -42.20
N ARG A 1062 -5.82 19.26 -43.20
CA ARG A 1062 -6.06 19.94 -44.48
C ARG A 1062 -7.08 21.07 -44.34
N GLU A 1063 -8.08 20.92 -43.47
CA GLU A 1063 -9.08 21.93 -43.19
C GLU A 1063 -8.50 23.11 -42.41
N MET A 1064 -7.72 22.88 -41.34
CA MET A 1064 -7.01 23.96 -40.63
C MET A 1064 -6.04 24.73 -41.52
N ARG A 1065 -5.32 24.04 -42.42
CA ARG A 1065 -4.44 24.67 -43.45
C ARG A 1065 -5.19 25.43 -44.55
N ARG A 1066 -6.52 25.35 -44.60
CA ARG A 1066 -7.37 26.15 -45.49
C ARG A 1066 -7.98 27.36 -44.77
N THR A 1067 -8.21 27.27 -43.47
CA THR A 1067 -8.66 28.39 -42.63
C THR A 1067 -7.52 29.30 -42.21
N GLU A 1068 -6.32 28.76 -41.98
CA GLU A 1068 -5.09 29.54 -42.00
C GLU A 1068 -4.81 29.94 -43.45
N GLY A 1069 -5.13 31.18 -43.81
CA GLY A 1069 -4.85 31.72 -45.15
C GLY A 1069 -3.36 31.67 -45.51
N PRO A 1070 -2.99 31.84 -46.80
CA PRO A 1070 -1.60 31.78 -47.22
C PRO A 1070 -0.77 32.79 -46.41
N PRO A 1071 0.44 32.42 -45.94
CA PRO A 1071 1.24 33.30 -45.11
C PRO A 1071 1.52 34.59 -45.88
N VAL A 1072 1.23 35.73 -45.25
CA VAL A 1072 1.54 37.05 -45.80
C VAL A 1072 3.03 37.06 -46.13
N ARG A 1073 3.36 37.14 -47.42
CA ARG A 1073 4.73 37.34 -47.88
C ARG A 1073 5.18 38.72 -47.42
N GLN A 1074 5.79 38.81 -46.24
CA GLN A 1074 6.67 39.93 -45.93
C GLN A 1074 7.79 39.90 -46.96
N ASN A 1075 7.88 40.96 -47.76
CA ASN A 1075 8.94 41.11 -48.76
C ASN A 1075 10.29 41.08 -48.05
N LYS A 1076 11.11 40.07 -48.35
CA LYS A 1076 12.53 40.07 -48.02
C LYS A 1076 13.22 41.09 -48.92
N SER A 1077 13.31 42.34 -48.49
CA SER A 1077 14.38 43.22 -48.95
C SER A 1077 15.72 42.67 -48.44
N SER A 1078 16.69 42.62 -49.34
CA SER A 1078 17.99 42.00 -49.11
C SER A 1078 18.89 42.84 -48.22
N GLN A 1079 19.32 42.29 -47.08
CA GLN A 1079 20.65 42.56 -46.52
C GLN A 1079 21.26 41.25 -45.99
N ASN A 1080 22.41 40.88 -46.56
CA ASN A 1080 23.23 39.77 -46.09
C ASN A 1080 24.18 40.27 -44.98
N ALA A 1081 24.09 39.69 -43.79
CA ALA A 1081 25.17 39.69 -42.80
C ALA A 1081 25.07 38.41 -41.94
N PRO A 1082 26.17 37.70 -41.67
CA PRO A 1082 26.13 36.45 -40.90
C PRO A 1082 26.01 36.68 -39.39
N LEU A 1083 25.32 35.78 -38.71
CA LEU A 1083 25.14 35.77 -37.26
C LEU A 1083 26.00 34.68 -36.61
N TYR A 1084 26.89 35.05 -35.68
CA TYR A 1084 26.99 34.33 -34.40
C TYR A 1084 27.62 35.14 -33.26
N GLN A 1085 27.16 34.83 -32.04
CA GLN A 1085 27.72 35.10 -30.71
C GLN A 1085 27.78 36.53 -30.12
N ALA A 1086 26.74 36.80 -29.30
CA ALA A 1086 26.81 37.09 -27.87
C ALA A 1086 27.62 38.30 -27.32
N GLN A 1087 26.90 39.25 -26.70
CA GLN A 1087 27.03 39.48 -25.25
C GLN A 1087 25.79 40.17 -24.64
N ALA A 1088 25.74 40.24 -23.31
CA ALA A 1088 24.60 40.68 -22.51
C ALA A 1088 24.76 42.11 -21.98
N GLN A 1089 23.63 42.80 -21.76
CA GLN A 1089 23.37 43.87 -20.79
C GLN A 1089 21.92 44.35 -21.01
N LEU A 1090 21.16 44.85 -20.06
CA LEU A 1090 20.98 44.69 -18.61
C LEU A 1090 19.73 45.56 -18.32
N MET A 1091 18.91 45.17 -17.34
CA MET A 1091 17.71 45.94 -16.96
C MET A 1091 18.07 47.33 -16.39
N GLN A 1092 17.14 48.27 -16.48
CA GLN A 1092 17.06 49.41 -15.55
C GLN A 1092 15.67 49.56 -14.93
N PRO A 1093 15.53 50.23 -13.76
CA PRO A 1093 14.44 49.97 -12.82
C PRO A 1093 13.55 51.18 -12.47
N ALA A 1094 12.39 50.90 -11.86
CA ALA A 1094 11.60 51.80 -11.00
C ALA A 1094 10.59 50.94 -10.19
N GLY A 1095 10.20 51.23 -8.95
CA GLY A 1095 10.62 52.29 -8.01
C GLY A 1095 10.03 52.04 -6.60
N ASP A 1096 10.56 52.70 -5.58
CA ASP A 1096 10.29 52.46 -4.14
C ASP A 1096 8.87 52.78 -3.64
N TRP A 1097 8.43 52.07 -2.58
CA TRP A 1097 7.56 52.62 -1.51
C TRP A 1097 7.76 51.88 -0.16
N THR A 1098 8.60 52.41 0.73
CA THR A 1098 8.45 52.24 2.19
C THR A 1098 9.01 53.45 2.94
N ASN A 1099 8.26 54.03 3.87
CA ASN A 1099 8.77 55.00 4.84
C ASN A 1099 7.94 55.01 6.13
N SER A 1100 8.47 55.63 7.20
CA SER A 1100 8.04 55.55 8.62
C SER A 1100 8.45 54.24 9.32
N MET A 1101 9.01 54.19 10.54
CA MET A 1101 9.19 55.19 11.63
C MET A 1101 10.60 55.07 12.33
N PRO A 1102 10.99 55.93 13.30
CA PRO A 1102 12.35 56.50 13.32
C PRO A 1102 13.31 56.16 14.50
N ARG A 1103 14.60 56.54 14.31
CA ARG A 1103 15.63 57.00 15.28
C ARG A 1103 16.07 56.05 16.43
N THR A 1104 17.37 55.72 16.48
CA THR A 1104 18.40 56.46 17.28
C THR A 1104 19.87 56.04 17.02
N TYR A 1105 20.68 57.01 16.58
CA TYR A 1105 22.07 57.36 16.99
C TYR A 1105 23.22 56.34 17.29
N ARG A 1106 24.32 56.55 16.53
CA ARG A 1106 25.77 56.68 16.90
C ARG A 1106 26.76 55.47 16.94
N GLY A 1107 27.85 55.65 16.18
CA GLY A 1107 29.19 55.01 16.34
C GLY A 1107 29.50 53.86 15.35
N GLY A 1108 30.65 53.75 14.67
CA GLY A 1108 31.78 54.68 14.46
C GLY A 1108 33.09 53.96 14.02
N GLN A 1109 33.81 54.49 13.00
CA GLN A 1109 35.22 54.16 12.61
C GLN A 1109 35.54 52.71 12.12
N LYS A 1110 36.68 52.38 11.44
CA LYS A 1110 37.49 52.99 10.34
C LYS A 1110 38.57 51.96 9.87
N GLY A 1111 39.03 52.00 8.59
CA GLY A 1111 40.24 51.27 8.06
C GLY A 1111 39.94 50.43 6.80
N GLN A 1112 40.51 50.65 5.60
CA GLN A 1112 41.91 50.50 5.10
C GLN A 1112 42.40 49.03 5.11
N ASN A 1113 43.04 48.39 4.09
CA ASN A 1113 43.45 48.62 2.68
C ASN A 1113 43.63 47.21 2.01
N GLY A 1114 43.87 46.96 0.70
CA GLY A 1114 43.95 47.75 -0.55
C GLY A 1114 44.59 46.94 -1.73
N TRP A 1115 44.39 47.40 -2.98
CA TRP A 1115 45.25 47.37 -4.22
C TRP A 1115 46.40 46.32 -4.38
N THR A 1116 46.77 45.75 -5.55
CA THR A 1116 46.38 45.68 -6.99
C THR A 1116 47.38 44.75 -7.72
N TRP A 1117 47.09 44.13 -8.88
CA TRP A 1117 48.09 43.80 -9.95
C TRP A 1117 47.41 43.75 -11.37
N PRO A 1118 48.17 43.79 -12.50
CA PRO A 1118 47.75 44.34 -13.80
C PRO A 1118 47.64 43.31 -14.95
N GLY A 1119 47.58 43.77 -16.21
CA GLY A 1119 47.78 42.94 -17.41
C GLY A 1119 48.30 43.73 -18.62
N GLN A 1120 48.76 43.04 -19.69
CA GLN A 1120 48.96 43.59 -21.04
C GLN A 1120 49.29 42.53 -22.12
N ALA A 1121 48.87 42.79 -23.37
CA ALA A 1121 49.38 42.28 -24.68
C ALA A 1121 49.40 40.75 -24.97
N GLY A 1122 49.36 40.26 -26.23
CA GLY A 1122 49.06 40.90 -27.52
C GLY A 1122 49.62 40.16 -28.76
N LYS A 1123 48.85 40.10 -29.87
CA LYS A 1123 49.19 39.67 -31.26
C LYS A 1123 49.41 38.16 -31.59
N GLY A 1124 48.89 37.73 -32.75
CA GLY A 1124 49.74 37.04 -33.75
C GLY A 1124 49.25 35.75 -34.44
N ALA A 1125 48.65 35.89 -35.63
CA ALA A 1125 48.72 34.99 -36.81
C ALA A 1125 48.18 33.52 -36.79
N GLN A 1126 47.55 33.19 -37.92
CA GLN A 1126 47.21 31.83 -38.42
C GLN A 1126 48.20 31.50 -39.58
N PRO A 1127 48.41 30.22 -39.98
CA PRO A 1127 47.46 29.56 -40.88
C PRO A 1127 47.27 28.03 -40.68
N ALA A 1128 46.30 27.47 -41.41
CA ALA A 1128 46.01 26.04 -41.57
C ALA A 1128 46.78 25.46 -42.81
N PRO A 1129 46.52 24.25 -43.37
CA PRO A 1129 45.57 23.18 -42.98
C PRO A 1129 46.10 21.72 -43.10
N GLY A 1130 45.27 20.75 -42.68
CA GLY A 1130 45.05 19.51 -43.45
C GLY A 1130 45.77 18.22 -43.04
N MET A 1131 45.11 17.41 -42.20
CA MET A 1131 44.64 16.06 -42.56
C MET A 1131 43.46 15.66 -41.66
#